data_AF-A0A4P6MLU8-F1
#
_entry.id   AF-A0A4P6MLU8-F1
#
_cell.length_a   1.000
_cell.length_b   1.000
_cell.length_c   1.000
_cell.angle_alpha   90.00
_cell.angle_beta   90.00
_cell.angle_gamma   90.00
#
_symmetry.space_group_name_H-M   'P 1'
#
loop_
_entity.id
_entity.type
_entity.pdbx_description
1 polymer ?
#
loop_
_entity_poly.entity_id
_entity_poly.type
_entity_poly.pdbx_seq_one_letter_code
_entity_poly.pdbx_strand_id
1 'polypeptide(L)'
;MIDYVAAHAVFDGTPGANPDGWTLPYFAYHHLRRRFLRYRGDGITPAVNGLLRDGGDPLYGPYPLSWSDVDAFLLLFASNYTDDLVPPELQALITSLRNGQMINRPGDAPDNFELGGATLFISAYGAAVQTSTPTRIVQRSFTPILPDTLASVIYGFFRVSDPVDPAGDAVGLGIEWYKADKGLIKRELIRTDTTLREADGRRVVRRLVEPFGTQGAEIEAPANAAYLRPYLETFGVDHVTGADLIGAQVSELVNASDVLFQEGFQWPEEVIRPIPITATHRNGSEPGLYQPDPETQIPADWVKPIPITPLDGAGQTGPGLYQPALEVILPRSWVGDYEMAGTLFVSGGGENSNDGRSLTAPVRDIDRAIEIAAAAPETDWSIQMWPGLYATPGNLDVPDNVEIVGVQGQRSVVLRPTPGNETNNVFNLGSGGMLRNLSAVGWQVDDLSHPRSGFLAAFRQDALILRTLYIEHCVMYRDRPPVLIPPNLNPEAQNPAVGNGPGLVLADANTASPYSPFAQVMIEASTVSAPNGIGVVARGNTYVNAINAVTMWAHIHYRAEGGALLALTNCETQMGDYALWSEGARPVPLIGTAGVPLLARPAAAQTLREAKAALEDAMWAAVLDAGWGQVDEVLSRRDAGFLVDALAYDLEAGRQESTEIFIQGIHRDGAFVGAGQEGAFIAGWVGMKNAITGSILPGQPGAEVASLIDLILDSVQNPRFRQQPSVINASPVKMSLPFAGVNLRAFYRPPRDARQAIVERDLGRVVFSGYEDSGKQFFTGGALVNALTGKFEGPPVNRTINPIARRAAIIQGGQ
;
A
#
# COMPACT_ATOMS: atom_id res chain seq x y z
N MET A 1 5.55 34.78 1.33
CA MET A 1 5.97 35.59 0.15
C MET A 1 4.76 36.09 -0.61
N ILE A 2 3.71 35.26 -0.78
CA ILE A 2 2.38 35.67 -1.23
C ILE A 2 1.76 36.73 -0.28
N ASP A 3 1.89 36.58 1.04
CA ASP A 3 1.37 37.57 2.01
C ASP A 3 2.03 38.96 1.94
N TYR A 4 3.26 39.06 1.42
CA TYR A 4 3.96 40.34 1.28
C TYR A 4 3.55 41.09 0.00
N VAL A 5 3.17 40.34 -1.05
CA VAL A 5 2.65 40.88 -2.32
C VAL A 5 1.17 41.25 -2.18
N ALA A 6 0.38 40.48 -1.41
CA ALA A 6 -1.03 40.80 -1.16
C ALA A 6 -1.21 42.07 -0.29
N ALA A 7 -0.33 42.29 0.69
CA ALA A 7 -0.42 43.45 1.59
C ALA A 7 -0.05 44.80 0.96
N HIS A 8 0.61 44.82 -0.21
CA HIS A 8 1.02 46.06 -0.89
C HIS A 8 0.25 46.32 -2.21
N ALA A 9 -0.74 45.48 -2.55
CA ALA A 9 -1.61 45.66 -3.71
C ALA A 9 -2.82 46.57 -3.44
N VAL A 10 -2.95 47.12 -2.22
CA VAL A 10 -3.98 48.11 -1.88
C VAL A 10 -3.36 49.50 -1.98
N PHE A 11 -3.34 50.09 -3.18
CA PHE A 11 -3.20 51.54 -3.35
C PHE A 11 -4.27 52.07 -4.32
N ASP A 12 -4.93 53.09 -3.81
CA ASP A 12 -6.20 53.68 -4.23
C ASP A 12 -6.12 54.41 -5.58
N GLY A 13 -6.91 53.94 -6.55
CA GLY A 13 -7.81 54.73 -7.40
C GLY A 13 -7.39 56.06 -8.07
N THR A 14 -6.13 56.50 -8.04
CA THR A 14 -5.74 57.81 -8.60
C THR A 14 -4.51 57.74 -9.52
N PRO A 15 -4.61 58.26 -10.76
CA PRO A 15 -3.49 58.29 -11.69
C PRO A 15 -2.55 59.45 -11.35
N GLY A 16 -1.42 59.14 -10.73
CA GLY A 16 -0.26 60.04 -10.69
C GLY A 16 0.28 60.35 -9.30
N ALA A 17 1.13 59.48 -8.76
CA ALA A 17 2.25 59.85 -7.88
C ALA A 17 3.09 58.60 -7.54
N ASN A 18 4.08 58.27 -8.38
CA ASN A 18 5.23 57.47 -7.95
C ASN A 18 6.50 58.32 -8.19
N PRO A 19 7.22 58.76 -7.14
CA PRO A 19 8.38 59.65 -7.30
C PRO A 19 9.58 59.00 -8.01
N ASP A 20 9.62 57.66 -8.10
CA ASP A 20 10.80 56.94 -8.58
C ASP A 20 10.59 56.15 -9.88
N GLY A 21 9.43 56.25 -10.55
CA GLY A 21 9.28 55.80 -11.94
C GLY A 21 9.42 54.30 -12.24
N TRP A 22 9.44 53.40 -11.24
CA TRP A 22 9.51 51.95 -11.47
C TRP A 22 8.11 51.31 -11.52
N THR A 23 7.83 50.48 -12.54
CA THR A 23 6.60 49.69 -12.65
C THR A 23 6.75 48.32 -11.94
N LEU A 24 5.65 47.79 -11.40
CA LEU A 24 5.58 46.47 -10.71
C LEU A 24 6.30 45.30 -11.44
N PRO A 25 6.25 45.19 -12.79
CA PRO A 25 6.97 44.16 -13.55
C PRO A 25 8.50 44.24 -13.42
N TYR A 26 9.04 45.45 -13.26
CA TYR A 26 10.48 45.68 -13.18
C TYR A 26 11.09 45.16 -11.87
N PHE A 27 10.32 45.24 -10.77
CA PHE A 27 10.77 44.80 -9.44
C PHE A 27 10.76 43.26 -9.32
N ALA A 28 9.75 42.59 -9.87
CA ALA A 28 9.66 41.13 -9.91
C ALA A 28 10.80 40.51 -10.75
N TYR A 29 11.10 41.09 -11.91
CA TYR A 29 12.16 40.66 -12.81
C TYR A 29 13.56 40.70 -12.15
N HIS A 30 13.93 41.80 -11.49
CA HIS A 30 15.25 41.92 -10.86
C HIS A 30 15.43 41.02 -9.63
N HIS A 31 14.35 40.74 -8.89
CA HIS A 31 14.44 39.90 -7.70
C HIS A 31 14.55 38.40 -8.05
N LEU A 32 13.86 37.96 -9.10
CA LEU A 32 14.00 36.62 -9.68
C LEU A 32 15.38 36.41 -10.32
N ARG A 33 15.90 37.41 -11.06
CA ARG A 33 17.26 37.40 -11.66
C ARG A 33 18.38 37.21 -10.63
N ARG A 34 18.29 37.87 -9.45
CA ARG A 34 19.30 37.76 -8.38
C ARG A 34 19.31 36.41 -7.67
N ARG A 35 18.17 35.70 -7.61
CA ARG A 35 18.11 34.32 -7.06
C ARG A 35 18.58 33.27 -8.07
N PHE A 36 18.28 33.47 -9.36
CA PHE A 36 18.73 32.60 -10.44
C PHE A 36 20.27 32.52 -10.52
N LEU A 37 20.97 33.65 -10.33
CA LEU A 37 22.45 33.71 -10.33
C LEU A 37 23.12 33.16 -9.06
N ARG A 38 22.37 32.90 -7.97
CA ARG A 38 22.91 32.30 -6.73
C ARG A 38 22.85 30.78 -6.69
N TYR A 39 22.07 30.14 -7.58
CA TYR A 39 21.76 28.70 -7.48
C TYR A 39 22.55 27.78 -8.44
N ARG A 40 23.42 28.31 -9.32
CA ARG A 40 24.31 27.49 -10.15
C ARG A 40 25.73 28.05 -10.20
N GLY A 41 26.69 27.25 -9.73
CA GLY A 41 28.06 27.30 -10.21
C GLY A 41 28.14 26.52 -11.52
N ASP A 42 28.68 27.17 -12.54
CA ASP A 42 29.14 26.65 -13.84
C ASP A 42 28.09 26.06 -14.82
N GLY A 43 27.98 26.72 -15.98
CA GLY A 43 27.38 26.16 -17.20
C GLY A 43 26.13 26.88 -17.72
N ILE A 44 26.30 27.99 -18.44
CA ILE A 44 25.26 28.59 -19.30
C ILE A 44 25.63 28.33 -20.77
N THR A 45 24.69 27.81 -21.55
CA THR A 45 24.83 27.66 -23.01
C THR A 45 24.76 29.04 -23.71
N PRO A 46 25.48 29.26 -24.83
CA PRO A 46 25.61 30.57 -25.48
C PRO A 46 24.29 31.27 -25.87
N ALA A 47 23.20 30.52 -26.06
CA ALA A 47 21.89 31.07 -26.44
C ALA A 47 21.22 31.92 -25.33
N VAL A 48 21.43 31.57 -24.06
CA VAL A 48 20.89 32.32 -22.91
C VAL A 48 21.71 33.60 -22.64
N ASN A 49 22.98 33.61 -23.04
CA ASN A 49 23.85 34.79 -22.93
C ASN A 49 23.50 35.90 -23.92
N GLY A 50 22.81 35.61 -25.03
CA GLY A 50 22.32 36.61 -25.98
C GLY A 50 21.16 37.44 -25.41
N LEU A 51 20.14 36.76 -24.86
CA LEU A 51 18.98 37.40 -24.21
C LEU A 51 19.34 38.20 -22.94
N LEU A 52 20.46 37.89 -22.29
CA LEU A 52 20.95 38.60 -21.10
C LEU A 52 21.93 39.75 -21.41
N ARG A 53 22.47 39.85 -22.65
CA ARG A 53 23.42 40.90 -23.05
C ARG A 53 22.78 42.09 -23.77
N ASP A 54 21.61 41.92 -24.39
CA ASP A 54 20.97 43.00 -25.16
C ASP A 54 20.12 43.97 -24.31
N GLY A 55 20.04 43.75 -22.99
CA GLY A 55 19.61 44.77 -22.03
C GLY A 55 20.75 45.73 -21.74
N GLY A 56 20.90 46.75 -22.58
CA GLY A 56 22.02 47.69 -22.60
C GLY A 56 22.39 48.37 -21.27
N ASP A 57 23.63 48.84 -21.25
CA ASP A 57 24.30 49.73 -20.29
C ASP A 57 23.34 50.83 -19.73
N PRO A 58 23.47 51.27 -18.46
CA PRO A 58 22.51 52.17 -17.78
C PRO A 58 22.44 53.61 -18.32
N LEU A 59 23.02 53.89 -19.50
CA LEU A 59 23.17 55.23 -20.06
C LEU A 59 22.09 55.63 -21.08
N TYR A 60 21.14 54.75 -21.44
CA TYR A 60 20.05 55.09 -22.38
C TYR A 60 18.69 54.50 -21.98
N GLY A 61 17.81 55.35 -21.39
CA GLY A 61 16.34 55.38 -21.52
C GLY A 61 15.46 54.17 -21.11
N PRO A 62 14.27 54.39 -20.49
CA PRO A 62 13.38 53.30 -20.10
C PRO A 62 12.58 52.80 -21.32
N TYR A 63 12.82 51.58 -21.77
CA TYR A 63 11.84 50.85 -22.58
C TYR A 63 10.97 49.98 -21.65
N PRO A 64 9.63 50.15 -21.64
CA PRO A 64 8.74 49.31 -20.85
C PRO A 64 8.64 47.92 -21.50
N LEU A 65 8.85 46.87 -20.71
CA LEU A 65 8.59 45.49 -21.12
C LEU A 65 7.07 45.29 -21.34
N SER A 66 6.68 44.63 -22.43
CA SER A 66 5.29 44.27 -22.72
C SER A 66 4.88 42.97 -22.01
N TRP A 67 3.58 42.73 -21.79
CA TRP A 67 3.10 41.45 -21.22
C TRP A 67 3.51 40.24 -22.07
N SER A 68 3.61 40.41 -23.39
CA SER A 68 4.17 39.40 -24.30
C SER A 68 5.64 39.05 -24.03
N ASP A 69 6.45 39.98 -23.50
CA ASP A 69 7.85 39.70 -23.13
C ASP A 69 7.94 38.94 -21.80
N VAL A 70 6.98 39.15 -20.90
CA VAL A 70 6.83 38.39 -19.64
C VAL A 70 6.34 36.97 -19.94
N ASP A 71 5.40 36.81 -20.87
CA ASP A 71 4.93 35.51 -21.36
C ASP A 71 6.06 34.72 -22.04
N ALA A 72 6.87 35.39 -22.88
CA ALA A 72 8.04 34.77 -23.51
C ALA A 72 9.08 34.32 -22.47
N PHE A 73 9.31 35.11 -21.42
CA PHE A 73 10.22 34.75 -20.32
C PHE A 73 9.71 33.56 -19.50
N LEU A 74 8.40 33.50 -19.20
CA LEU A 74 7.78 32.39 -18.48
C LEU A 74 7.71 31.11 -19.33
N LEU A 75 7.48 31.23 -20.64
CA LEU A 75 7.56 30.11 -21.60
C LEU A 75 8.98 29.54 -21.71
N LEU A 76 10.00 30.41 -21.70
CA LEU A 76 11.41 30.00 -21.69
C LEU A 76 11.85 29.39 -20.35
N PHE A 77 11.24 29.82 -19.25
CA PHE A 77 11.43 29.23 -17.92
C PHE A 77 10.78 27.83 -17.84
N ALA A 78 9.59 27.67 -18.43
CA ALA A 78 8.83 26.42 -18.46
C ALA A 78 9.39 25.37 -19.44
N SER A 79 10.22 25.74 -20.41
CA SER A 79 10.85 24.78 -21.34
C SER A 79 12.14 24.16 -20.81
N ASN A 80 12.71 24.69 -19.72
CA ASN A 80 14.01 24.29 -19.18
C ASN A 80 13.94 23.54 -17.83
N TYR A 81 12.74 23.25 -17.31
CA TYR A 81 12.53 22.45 -16.10
C TYR A 81 11.60 21.27 -16.40
N THR A 82 11.89 20.11 -15.80
CA THR A 82 10.96 18.98 -15.73
C THR A 82 9.83 19.31 -14.75
N ASP A 83 8.63 18.79 -15.03
CA ASP A 83 7.39 19.11 -14.32
C ASP A 83 7.51 18.96 -12.77
N ASP A 84 8.39 18.10 -12.27
CA ASP A 84 8.46 17.79 -10.83
C ASP A 84 9.05 18.90 -9.92
N LEU A 85 9.54 20.01 -10.48
CA LEU A 85 10.21 21.09 -9.73
C LEU A 85 9.44 22.41 -9.67
N VAL A 86 8.23 22.45 -10.23
CA VAL A 86 7.38 23.65 -10.29
C VAL A 86 6.29 23.57 -9.22
N PRO A 87 6.07 24.60 -8.39
CA PRO A 87 4.98 24.60 -7.42
C PRO A 87 3.62 24.33 -8.11
N PRO A 88 2.72 23.52 -7.52
CA PRO A 88 1.46 23.10 -8.16
C PRO A 88 0.62 24.27 -8.69
N GLU A 89 0.63 25.39 -7.98
CA GLU A 89 -0.07 26.63 -8.34
C GLU A 89 0.51 27.29 -9.61
N LEU A 90 1.84 27.26 -9.77
CA LEU A 90 2.52 27.79 -10.96
C LEU A 90 2.40 26.82 -12.13
N GLN A 91 2.28 25.52 -11.84
CA GLN A 91 2.10 24.46 -12.82
C GLN A 91 0.70 24.51 -13.43
N ALA A 92 -0.32 24.78 -12.62
CA ALA A 92 -1.69 25.07 -13.09
C ALA A 92 -1.74 26.33 -13.97
N LEU A 93 -0.99 27.38 -13.61
CA LEU A 93 -0.88 28.61 -14.40
C LEU A 93 -0.17 28.37 -15.74
N ILE A 94 0.92 27.60 -15.75
CA ILE A 94 1.70 27.24 -16.95
C ILE A 94 0.90 26.33 -17.88
N THR A 95 0.15 25.37 -17.34
CA THR A 95 -0.77 24.52 -18.12
C THR A 95 -1.94 25.33 -18.69
N SER A 96 -2.48 26.29 -17.92
CA SER A 96 -3.52 27.23 -18.38
C SER A 96 -3.02 28.14 -19.52
N LEU A 97 -1.79 28.64 -19.41
CA LEU A 97 -1.11 29.45 -20.43
C LEU A 97 -0.79 28.64 -21.69
N ARG A 98 -0.29 27.40 -21.55
CA ARG A 98 0.02 26.49 -22.68
C ARG A 98 -1.22 26.04 -23.45
N ASN A 99 -2.36 25.92 -22.78
CA ASN A 99 -3.63 25.48 -23.37
C ASN A 99 -4.54 26.64 -23.84
N GLY A 100 -4.03 27.88 -23.88
CA GLY A 100 -4.80 29.05 -24.33
C GLY A 100 -6.01 29.40 -23.45
N GLN A 101 -6.10 28.86 -22.23
CA GLN A 101 -7.33 28.89 -21.44
C GLN A 101 -7.67 30.27 -20.88
N MET A 102 -6.70 31.19 -20.71
CA MET A 102 -6.99 32.54 -20.23
C MET A 102 -7.85 33.38 -21.20
N ILE A 103 -7.80 33.08 -22.51
CA ILE A 103 -8.58 33.79 -23.53
C ILE A 103 -10.08 33.41 -23.44
N ASN A 104 -10.38 32.23 -22.90
CA ASN A 104 -11.73 31.68 -22.78
C ASN A 104 -12.38 31.95 -21.42
N ARG A 105 -11.79 32.84 -20.60
CA ARG A 105 -12.28 33.18 -19.25
C ARG A 105 -12.77 34.62 -19.20
N PRO A 106 -14.09 34.86 -19.18
CA PRO A 106 -14.64 36.22 -19.20
C PRO A 106 -14.26 37.06 -17.97
N GLY A 107 -13.92 36.43 -16.85
CA GLY A 107 -13.42 37.11 -15.66
C GLY A 107 -11.95 37.55 -15.74
N ASP A 108 -11.10 36.75 -16.39
CA ASP A 108 -9.66 37.03 -16.53
C ASP A 108 -9.36 37.96 -17.72
N ALA A 109 -10.13 37.85 -18.80
CA ALA A 109 -9.95 38.62 -20.03
C ALA A 109 -11.27 39.20 -20.56
N PRO A 110 -11.94 40.11 -19.82
CA PRO A 110 -13.26 40.65 -20.15
C PRO A 110 -13.36 41.30 -21.54
N ASP A 111 -12.28 41.91 -22.02
CA ASP A 111 -12.23 42.58 -23.32
C ASP A 111 -12.42 41.60 -24.50
N ASN A 112 -12.21 40.30 -24.27
CA ASN A 112 -12.47 39.25 -25.26
C ASN A 112 -13.94 38.84 -25.32
N PHE A 113 -14.84 39.47 -24.55
CA PHE A 113 -16.24 39.09 -24.46
C PHE A 113 -17.19 40.29 -24.65
N GLU A 114 -18.38 40.01 -25.15
CA GLU A 114 -19.54 40.87 -25.06
C GLU A 114 -20.30 40.48 -23.79
N LEU A 115 -20.13 41.25 -22.71
CA LEU A 115 -20.66 40.87 -21.39
C LEU A 115 -22.16 41.11 -21.20
N GLY A 116 -22.81 41.86 -22.10
CA GLY A 116 -24.27 42.04 -22.10
C GLY A 116 -24.89 42.62 -20.81
N GLY A 117 -24.09 43.24 -19.95
CA GLY A 117 -24.51 43.75 -18.64
C GLY A 117 -23.93 42.99 -17.43
N ALA A 118 -23.25 41.87 -17.66
CA ALA A 118 -22.55 41.13 -16.61
C ALA A 118 -21.37 41.93 -16.03
N THR A 119 -21.12 41.75 -14.74
CA THR A 119 -20.06 42.46 -13.99
C THR A 119 -18.98 41.49 -13.54
N LEU A 120 -17.74 41.96 -13.45
CA LEU A 120 -16.60 41.17 -12.99
C LEU A 120 -16.70 40.93 -11.48
N PHE A 121 -16.39 39.70 -11.06
CA PHE A 121 -16.26 39.36 -9.65
C PHE A 121 -15.29 38.18 -9.46
N ILE A 122 -14.89 37.94 -8.22
CA ILE A 122 -14.06 36.80 -7.85
C ILE A 122 -14.95 35.78 -7.16
N SER A 123 -14.97 34.56 -7.69
CA SER A 123 -15.69 33.42 -7.14
C SER A 123 -14.73 32.42 -6.49
N ALA A 124 -15.26 31.37 -5.86
CA ALA A 124 -14.48 30.22 -5.39
C ALA A 124 -13.71 29.51 -6.53
N TYR A 125 -14.10 29.75 -7.79
CA TYR A 125 -13.49 29.16 -9.00
C TYR A 125 -12.55 30.14 -9.72
N GLY A 126 -12.24 31.29 -9.11
CA GLY A 126 -11.41 32.36 -9.68
C GLY A 126 -12.21 33.52 -10.27
N ALA A 127 -11.57 34.34 -11.11
CA ALA A 127 -12.22 35.48 -11.74
C ALA A 127 -13.30 35.02 -12.71
N ALA A 128 -14.49 35.60 -12.56
CA ALA A 128 -15.67 35.27 -13.34
C ALA A 128 -16.47 36.53 -13.64
N VAL A 129 -17.51 36.40 -14.47
CA VAL A 129 -18.54 37.43 -14.63
C VAL A 129 -19.85 36.95 -14.03
N GLN A 130 -20.60 37.83 -13.39
CA GLN A 130 -21.91 37.54 -12.83
C GLN A 130 -22.99 38.43 -13.45
N THR A 131 -24.19 37.87 -13.55
CA THR A 131 -25.39 38.61 -13.96
C THR A 131 -26.59 38.23 -13.11
N SER A 132 -27.45 39.22 -12.88
CA SER A 132 -28.74 39.07 -12.18
C SER A 132 -29.93 39.53 -13.01
N THR A 133 -29.73 39.69 -14.32
CA THR A 133 -30.78 40.01 -15.29
C THR A 133 -30.60 39.12 -16.52
N PRO A 134 -31.61 38.96 -17.38
CA PRO A 134 -31.44 38.22 -18.62
C PRO A 134 -30.30 38.82 -19.44
N THR A 135 -29.19 38.09 -19.52
CA THR A 135 -27.96 38.57 -20.13
C THR A 135 -27.35 37.46 -20.95
N ARG A 136 -26.82 37.84 -22.11
CA ARG A 136 -26.00 36.98 -22.96
C ARG A 136 -24.56 37.44 -22.91
N ILE A 137 -23.67 36.50 -22.59
CA ILE A 137 -22.23 36.66 -22.60
C ILE A 137 -21.69 35.92 -23.81
N VAL A 138 -21.09 36.64 -24.76
CA VAL A 138 -20.62 36.07 -26.03
C VAL A 138 -19.11 36.26 -26.16
N GLN A 139 -18.37 35.21 -26.52
CA GLN A 139 -16.96 35.34 -26.86
C GLN A 139 -16.79 36.19 -28.12
N ARG A 140 -15.92 37.21 -28.16
CA ARG A 140 -15.71 38.10 -29.33
C ARG A 140 -14.89 37.47 -30.45
N SER A 141 -13.98 36.56 -30.11
CA SER A 141 -13.16 35.88 -31.11
C SER A 141 -13.99 34.91 -31.93
N PHE A 142 -13.84 35.01 -33.26
CA PHE A 142 -14.45 34.09 -34.19
C PHE A 142 -13.59 32.85 -34.34
N THR A 143 -14.13 31.69 -34.01
CA THR A 143 -13.44 30.41 -34.16
C THR A 143 -13.73 29.86 -35.55
N PRO A 144 -12.71 29.61 -36.40
CA PRO A 144 -12.93 29.09 -37.74
C PRO A 144 -13.47 27.66 -37.70
N ILE A 145 -14.31 27.31 -38.68
CA ILE A 145 -14.75 25.95 -38.94
C ILE A 145 -14.09 25.53 -40.24
N LEU A 146 -13.13 24.60 -40.18
CA LEU A 146 -12.38 24.14 -41.36
C LEU A 146 -12.83 22.73 -41.75
N PRO A 147 -12.84 22.39 -43.06
CA PRO A 147 -13.33 21.10 -43.55
C PRO A 147 -12.67 19.84 -42.93
N ASP A 148 -11.46 19.96 -42.39
CA ASP A 148 -10.66 18.85 -41.84
C ASP A 148 -10.34 19.02 -40.34
N THR A 149 -11.21 19.74 -39.62
CA THR A 149 -11.03 20.04 -38.20
C THR A 149 -12.33 19.85 -37.44
N LEU A 150 -12.22 19.47 -36.16
CA LEU A 150 -13.34 19.54 -35.23
C LEU A 150 -13.14 20.73 -34.30
N ALA A 151 -14.23 21.43 -34.00
CA ALA A 151 -14.22 22.48 -33.01
C ALA A 151 -14.83 21.94 -31.71
N SER A 152 -14.23 22.25 -30.57
CA SER A 152 -14.83 22.01 -29.26
C SER A 152 -15.29 23.34 -28.66
N VAL A 153 -16.53 23.38 -28.18
CA VAL A 153 -17.06 24.50 -27.40
C VAL A 153 -17.13 24.12 -25.93
N ILE A 154 -16.78 25.05 -25.04
CA ILE A 154 -16.77 24.85 -23.59
C ILE A 154 -17.49 25.98 -22.87
N TYR A 155 -18.27 25.60 -21.86
CA TYR A 155 -19.01 26.51 -20.98
C TYR A 155 -18.78 26.11 -19.53
N GLY A 156 -18.51 27.08 -18.66
CA GLY A 156 -18.38 26.92 -17.22
C GLY A 156 -19.26 27.95 -16.54
N PHE A 157 -20.20 27.45 -15.74
CA PHE A 157 -21.22 28.28 -15.11
C PHE A 157 -21.69 27.68 -13.78
N PHE A 158 -22.18 28.54 -12.91
CA PHE A 158 -22.64 28.19 -11.57
C PHE A 158 -23.66 29.21 -11.08
N ARG A 159 -24.45 28.82 -10.10
CA ARG A 159 -25.33 29.75 -9.41
C ARG A 159 -24.58 30.38 -8.25
N VAL A 160 -24.66 31.71 -8.14
CA VAL A 160 -24.10 32.49 -7.02
C VAL A 160 -25.15 32.67 -5.92
N SER A 161 -26.42 32.79 -6.31
CA SER A 161 -27.57 32.79 -5.42
C SER A 161 -28.76 32.17 -6.14
N ASP A 162 -29.47 31.28 -5.45
CA ASP A 162 -30.62 30.57 -6.01
C ASP A 162 -31.79 31.52 -6.35
N PRO A 163 -32.42 31.35 -7.53
CA PRO A 163 -33.64 32.05 -7.88
C PRO A 163 -34.86 31.43 -7.20
N VAL A 164 -35.94 32.22 -7.08
CA VAL A 164 -37.23 31.73 -6.56
C VAL A 164 -37.90 30.75 -7.53
N ASP A 165 -37.68 30.91 -8.84
CA ASP A 165 -38.15 30.00 -9.89
C ASP A 165 -36.99 29.50 -10.79
N PRO A 166 -36.25 28.44 -10.39
CA PRO A 166 -35.14 27.92 -11.17
C PRO A 166 -35.47 27.50 -12.61
N ALA A 167 -36.73 27.15 -12.89
CA ALA A 167 -37.16 26.76 -14.23
C ALA A 167 -37.39 27.99 -15.14
N GLY A 168 -37.89 29.09 -14.58
CA GLY A 168 -37.98 30.39 -15.24
C GLY A 168 -36.65 31.14 -15.33
N ASP A 169 -35.71 30.83 -14.44
CA ASP A 169 -34.38 31.45 -14.31
C ASP A 169 -33.24 30.56 -14.83
N ALA A 170 -33.45 29.96 -16.00
CA ALA A 170 -32.59 28.94 -16.60
C ALA A 170 -31.27 29.49 -17.18
N VAL A 171 -30.29 28.61 -17.41
CA VAL A 171 -29.04 28.92 -18.12
C VAL A 171 -29.03 28.23 -19.48
N GLY A 172 -28.95 29.02 -20.56
CA GLY A 172 -28.83 28.58 -21.93
C GLY A 172 -27.38 28.57 -22.42
N LEU A 173 -26.99 27.50 -23.12
CA LEU A 173 -25.70 27.36 -23.78
C LEU A 173 -25.92 27.29 -25.28
N GLY A 174 -25.26 28.15 -26.05
CA GLY A 174 -25.52 28.23 -27.48
C GLY A 174 -24.34 28.69 -28.31
N ILE A 175 -24.51 28.60 -29.64
CA ILE A 175 -23.53 29.00 -30.63
C ILE A 175 -24.14 30.02 -31.60
N GLU A 176 -23.41 31.09 -31.87
CA GLU A 176 -23.66 31.98 -32.99
C GLU A 176 -22.84 31.51 -34.21
N TRP A 177 -23.52 31.24 -35.32
CA TRP A 177 -22.90 30.78 -36.56
C TRP A 177 -22.73 31.92 -37.55
N TYR A 178 -21.59 31.98 -38.21
CA TYR A 178 -21.23 33.09 -39.09
C TYR A 178 -20.68 32.62 -40.43
N LYS A 179 -20.95 33.39 -41.47
CA LYS A 179 -20.40 33.23 -42.82
C LYS A 179 -18.93 33.65 -42.87
N ALA A 180 -18.27 33.38 -44.01
CA ALA A 180 -16.89 33.79 -44.26
C ALA A 180 -16.66 35.32 -44.15
N ASP A 181 -17.66 36.12 -44.52
CA ASP A 181 -17.68 37.59 -44.41
C ASP A 181 -18.04 38.10 -42.99
N LYS A 182 -18.16 37.20 -42.01
CA LYS A 182 -18.59 37.46 -40.63
C LYS A 182 -20.05 37.95 -40.52
N GLY A 183 -20.88 37.73 -41.52
CA GLY A 183 -22.34 37.87 -41.42
C GLY A 183 -22.95 36.76 -40.57
N LEU A 184 -23.77 37.10 -39.57
CA LEU A 184 -24.46 36.12 -38.72
C LEU A 184 -25.48 35.31 -39.55
N ILE A 185 -25.42 33.99 -39.44
CA ILE A 185 -26.33 33.03 -40.09
C ILE A 185 -27.52 32.76 -39.18
N LYS A 186 -27.25 32.16 -38.01
CA LYS A 186 -28.27 31.84 -37.01
C LYS A 186 -27.64 31.83 -35.62
N ARG A 187 -28.50 31.99 -34.62
CA ARG A 187 -28.20 31.68 -33.23
C ARG A 187 -28.89 30.37 -32.89
N GLU A 188 -28.15 29.47 -32.28
CA GLU A 188 -28.64 28.15 -31.94
C GLU A 188 -28.43 27.91 -30.45
N LEU A 189 -29.50 27.50 -29.78
CA LEU A 189 -29.44 27.09 -28.38
C LEU A 189 -29.27 25.57 -28.36
N ILE A 190 -28.18 25.11 -27.74
CA ILE A 190 -27.79 23.70 -27.75
C ILE A 190 -28.36 22.98 -26.54
N ARG A 191 -28.33 23.65 -25.39
CA ARG A 191 -28.78 23.10 -24.13
C ARG A 191 -29.33 24.21 -23.25
N THR A 192 -30.40 23.90 -22.54
CA THR A 192 -30.94 24.74 -21.47
C THR A 192 -30.89 23.95 -20.18
N ASP A 193 -30.36 24.57 -19.14
CA ASP A 193 -30.31 24.04 -17.78
C ASP A 193 -31.34 24.76 -16.92
N THR A 194 -32.41 24.06 -16.58
CA THR A 194 -33.54 24.57 -15.78
C THR A 194 -33.46 24.12 -14.31
N THR A 195 -32.39 23.40 -13.91
CA THR A 195 -32.29 22.79 -12.59
C THR A 195 -31.16 23.34 -11.74
N LEU A 196 -30.29 24.19 -12.30
CA LEU A 196 -29.09 24.70 -11.64
C LEU A 196 -29.38 25.46 -10.34
N ARG A 197 -28.82 24.95 -9.24
CA ARG A 197 -28.81 25.56 -7.90
C ARG A 197 -27.39 25.87 -7.40
N GLU A 198 -27.27 26.68 -6.35
CA GLU A 198 -26.02 27.05 -5.69
C GLU A 198 -25.32 25.81 -5.11
N ALA A 199 -26.09 24.90 -4.52
CA ALA A 199 -25.59 23.64 -3.97
C ALA A 199 -24.98 22.69 -5.01
N ASP A 200 -25.31 22.85 -6.30
CA ASP A 200 -24.77 22.00 -7.37
C ASP A 200 -23.31 22.36 -7.73
N GLY A 201 -22.82 23.50 -7.23
CA GLY A 201 -21.49 24.00 -7.54
C GLY A 201 -21.32 24.33 -9.02
N ARG A 202 -20.07 24.23 -9.51
CA ARG A 202 -19.71 24.58 -10.88
C ARG A 202 -19.99 23.45 -11.85
N ARG A 203 -20.80 23.75 -12.89
CA ARG A 203 -21.00 22.86 -14.03
C ARG A 203 -20.10 23.26 -15.18
N VAL A 204 -19.47 22.28 -15.80
CA VAL A 204 -18.67 22.46 -17.02
C VAL A 204 -19.26 21.58 -18.11
N VAL A 205 -19.62 22.18 -19.24
CA VAL A 205 -20.19 21.49 -20.39
C VAL A 205 -19.28 21.70 -21.58
N ARG A 206 -18.83 20.60 -22.20
CA ARG A 206 -18.09 20.61 -23.46
C ARG A 206 -18.90 19.90 -24.55
N ARG A 207 -18.91 20.45 -25.76
CA ARG A 207 -19.59 19.86 -26.92
C ARG A 207 -18.70 19.92 -28.15
N LEU A 208 -18.78 18.90 -28.99
CA LEU A 208 -18.03 18.81 -30.22
C LEU A 208 -18.88 19.31 -31.39
N VAL A 209 -18.26 20.08 -32.25
CA VAL A 209 -18.85 20.74 -33.42
C VAL A 209 -18.10 20.29 -34.66
N GLU A 210 -18.85 19.83 -35.66
CA GLU A 210 -18.33 19.41 -36.95
C GLU A 210 -18.73 20.36 -38.10
N PRO A 211 -17.96 20.40 -39.19
CA PRO A 211 -18.35 21.08 -40.42
C PRO A 211 -19.63 20.48 -41.05
N PHE A 212 -20.35 21.29 -41.82
CA PHE A 212 -21.54 20.83 -42.53
C PHE A 212 -21.25 19.65 -43.46
N GLY A 213 -22.04 18.59 -43.39
CA GLY A 213 -21.94 17.41 -44.24
C GLY A 213 -20.87 16.39 -43.81
N THR A 214 -20.22 16.60 -42.66
CA THR A 214 -19.35 15.60 -42.02
C THR A 214 -20.18 14.79 -41.00
N GLN A 215 -19.86 13.50 -40.79
CA GLN A 215 -20.54 12.65 -39.81
C GLN A 215 -19.54 12.19 -38.76
N GLY A 216 -19.55 12.81 -37.58
CA GLY A 216 -18.56 12.58 -36.54
C GLY A 216 -18.75 13.33 -35.20
N ALA A 217 -19.61 14.34 -35.10
CA ALA A 217 -19.81 15.11 -33.87
C ALA A 217 -21.28 15.16 -33.36
N GLU A 218 -21.46 15.86 -32.25
CA GLU A 218 -22.77 16.05 -31.60
C GLU A 218 -23.56 17.21 -32.23
N ILE A 219 -22.86 18.19 -32.78
CA ILE A 219 -23.43 19.42 -33.34
C ILE A 219 -22.88 19.63 -34.74
N GLU A 220 -23.74 19.55 -35.75
CA GLU A 220 -23.39 19.86 -37.12
C GLU A 220 -23.52 21.36 -37.38
N ALA A 221 -22.46 21.98 -37.93
CA ALA A 221 -22.53 23.36 -38.36
C ALA A 221 -23.53 23.53 -39.52
N PRO A 222 -24.35 24.59 -39.56
CA PRO A 222 -25.28 24.82 -40.66
C PRO A 222 -24.53 25.09 -41.98
N ALA A 223 -25.16 24.76 -43.10
CA ALA A 223 -24.61 25.01 -44.43
C ALA A 223 -24.15 26.47 -44.60
N ASN A 224 -22.90 26.64 -45.07
CA ASN A 224 -22.20 27.93 -45.25
C ASN A 224 -21.68 28.62 -43.98
N ALA A 225 -21.70 27.97 -42.81
CA ALA A 225 -20.97 28.47 -41.64
C ALA A 225 -19.45 28.31 -41.84
N ALA A 226 -18.72 29.42 -41.68
CA ALA A 226 -17.26 29.46 -41.71
C ALA A 226 -16.66 29.78 -40.34
N TYR A 227 -17.45 30.35 -39.42
CA TYR A 227 -17.02 30.63 -38.06
C TYR A 227 -18.13 30.38 -37.05
N LEU A 228 -17.73 30.11 -35.81
CA LEU A 228 -18.61 30.03 -34.65
C LEU A 228 -18.14 30.94 -33.52
N ARG A 229 -19.09 31.36 -32.68
CA ARG A 229 -18.85 32.05 -31.40
C ARG A 229 -19.74 31.42 -30.33
N PRO A 230 -19.18 30.82 -29.27
CA PRO A 230 -19.97 30.30 -28.17
C PRO A 230 -20.55 31.45 -27.34
N TYR A 231 -21.76 31.25 -26.84
CA TYR A 231 -22.39 32.15 -25.88
C TYR A 231 -23.06 31.38 -24.75
N LEU A 232 -23.09 32.05 -23.60
CA LEU A 232 -23.93 31.67 -22.48
C LEU A 232 -25.01 32.74 -22.32
N GLU A 233 -26.25 32.33 -22.18
CA GLU A 233 -27.35 33.22 -21.86
C GLU A 233 -28.08 32.80 -20.60
N THR A 234 -28.60 33.79 -19.90
CA THR A 234 -29.39 33.62 -18.68
C THR A 234 -30.79 34.14 -18.93
N PHE A 235 -31.77 33.45 -18.39
CA PHE A 235 -33.18 33.80 -18.46
C PHE A 235 -33.70 34.14 -17.06
N GLY A 236 -34.82 34.86 -16.98
CA GLY A 236 -35.44 35.25 -15.71
C GLY A 236 -34.79 36.47 -15.06
N VAL A 237 -35.32 36.94 -13.93
CA VAL A 237 -34.94 38.22 -13.30
C VAL A 237 -34.54 38.10 -11.83
N ASP A 238 -34.64 36.89 -11.25
CA ASP A 238 -34.42 36.64 -9.83
C ASP A 238 -33.18 35.75 -9.57
N HIS A 239 -32.39 35.45 -10.61
CA HIS A 239 -31.13 34.71 -10.48
C HIS A 239 -29.94 35.60 -10.10
N VAL A 240 -28.90 34.98 -9.54
CA VAL A 240 -27.52 35.46 -9.70
C VAL A 240 -26.68 34.31 -10.22
N THR A 241 -26.16 34.47 -11.45
CA THR A 241 -25.46 33.40 -12.17
C THR A 241 -24.06 33.85 -12.54
N GLY A 242 -23.07 33.04 -12.21
CA GLY A 242 -21.67 33.23 -12.58
C GLY A 242 -21.32 32.43 -13.83
N ALA A 243 -20.50 33.02 -14.71
CA ALA A 243 -19.86 32.35 -15.84
C ALA A 243 -18.35 32.59 -15.77
N ASP A 244 -17.57 31.51 -15.77
CA ASP A 244 -16.11 31.57 -15.64
C ASP A 244 -15.37 30.95 -16.82
N LEU A 245 -16.05 30.18 -17.68
CA LEU A 245 -15.52 29.69 -18.95
C LEU A 245 -16.55 29.86 -20.07
N ILE A 246 -16.14 30.50 -21.16
CA ILE A 246 -16.86 30.49 -22.44
C ILE A 246 -15.79 30.49 -23.52
N GLY A 247 -15.69 29.40 -24.27
CA GLY A 247 -14.57 29.20 -25.17
C GLY A 247 -14.85 28.26 -26.33
N ALA A 248 -14.10 28.44 -27.40
CA ALA A 248 -14.06 27.50 -28.51
C ALA A 248 -12.62 27.28 -28.97
N GLN A 249 -12.30 26.05 -29.37
CA GLN A 249 -10.98 25.66 -29.84
C GLN A 249 -11.13 24.72 -31.04
N VAL A 250 -10.28 24.92 -32.04
CA VAL A 250 -10.18 24.04 -33.22
C VAL A 250 -9.07 23.04 -33.00
N SER A 251 -9.35 21.77 -33.30
CA SER A 251 -8.39 20.68 -33.31
C SER A 251 -8.32 20.09 -34.72
N GLU A 252 -7.10 19.83 -35.19
CA GLU A 252 -6.88 19.10 -36.45
C GLU A 252 -7.33 17.65 -36.30
N LEU A 253 -7.68 16.98 -37.40
CA LEU A 253 -8.06 15.57 -37.40
C LEU A 253 -6.90 14.70 -37.85
N VAL A 254 -6.72 13.54 -37.20
CA VAL A 254 -5.83 12.46 -37.62
C VAL A 254 -6.64 11.24 -38.05
N ASN A 255 -6.11 10.48 -39.00
CA ASN A 255 -6.75 9.24 -39.45
C ASN A 255 -6.69 8.20 -38.34
N ALA A 256 -7.83 7.57 -38.06
CA ALA A 256 -7.90 6.56 -37.00
C ALA A 256 -7.05 5.31 -37.29
N SER A 257 -6.74 5.02 -38.55
CA SER A 257 -5.84 3.92 -38.94
C SER A 257 -4.42 4.07 -38.38
N ASP A 258 -4.02 5.29 -38.02
CA ASP A 258 -2.69 5.62 -37.52
C ASP A 258 -2.62 5.51 -35.97
N VAL A 259 -3.71 5.14 -35.31
CA VAL A 259 -3.85 5.06 -33.85
C VAL A 259 -4.12 3.62 -33.41
N LEU A 260 -3.38 3.13 -32.42
CA LEU A 260 -3.46 1.75 -31.93
C LEU A 260 -3.93 1.73 -30.47
N PHE A 261 -4.92 0.90 -30.15
CA PHE A 261 -5.49 0.75 -28.81
C PHE A 261 -5.07 -0.60 -28.20
N GLN A 262 -4.88 -0.64 -26.88
CA GLN A 262 -4.66 -1.90 -26.16
C GLN A 262 -5.95 -2.72 -26.05
N GLU A 263 -5.80 -4.04 -25.96
CA GLU A 263 -6.88 -5.00 -25.73
C GLU A 263 -7.74 -4.61 -24.51
N GLY A 264 -9.05 -4.45 -24.71
CA GLY A 264 -10.01 -4.12 -23.65
C GLY A 264 -10.35 -2.64 -23.50
N PHE A 265 -9.81 -1.74 -24.33
CA PHE A 265 -10.20 -0.33 -24.32
C PHE A 265 -11.70 -0.14 -24.61
N GLN A 266 -12.42 0.53 -23.69
CA GLN A 266 -13.82 0.90 -23.86
C GLN A 266 -13.99 2.41 -23.70
N TRP A 267 -14.80 3.02 -24.57
CA TRP A 267 -15.18 4.42 -24.45
C TRP A 267 -16.13 4.62 -23.25
N PRO A 268 -15.95 5.67 -22.43
CA PRO A 268 -16.88 5.98 -21.35
C PRO A 268 -18.29 6.24 -21.88
N GLU A 269 -19.32 5.65 -21.28
CA GLU A 269 -20.72 5.69 -21.80
C GLU A 269 -21.34 7.11 -21.84
N GLU A 270 -20.80 8.07 -21.10
CA GLU A 270 -21.43 9.39 -20.91
C GLU A 270 -20.84 10.53 -21.76
N VAL A 271 -19.76 10.31 -22.51
CA VAL A 271 -19.09 11.37 -23.27
C VAL A 271 -18.68 10.86 -24.64
N ILE A 272 -19.50 11.21 -25.65
CA ILE A 272 -19.34 10.93 -27.10
C ILE A 272 -19.81 9.52 -27.53
N ARG A 273 -20.34 9.41 -28.76
CA ARG A 273 -20.71 8.11 -29.34
C ARG A 273 -19.47 7.20 -29.37
N PRO A 274 -19.53 5.96 -28.84
CA PRO A 274 -18.39 5.04 -28.87
C PRO A 274 -17.90 4.85 -30.31
N ILE A 275 -16.63 5.14 -30.57
CA ILE A 275 -16.02 4.83 -31.87
C ILE A 275 -15.82 3.31 -31.92
N PRO A 276 -16.41 2.59 -32.90
CA PRO A 276 -16.27 1.14 -33.00
C PRO A 276 -14.80 0.75 -33.21
N ILE A 277 -14.30 -0.17 -32.38
CA ILE A 277 -12.97 -0.75 -32.51
C ILE A 277 -13.06 -2.18 -33.09
N THR A 278 -12.19 -2.48 -34.05
CA THR A 278 -12.10 -3.79 -34.73
C THR A 278 -10.71 -4.39 -34.49
N ALA A 279 -10.65 -5.71 -34.32
CA ALA A 279 -9.37 -6.40 -34.13
C ALA A 279 -8.52 -6.32 -35.41
N THR A 280 -7.24 -6.01 -35.29
CA THR A 280 -6.35 -6.00 -36.45
C THR A 280 -6.16 -7.43 -36.97
N HIS A 281 -6.21 -7.62 -38.29
CA HIS A 281 -6.23 -8.96 -38.92
C HIS A 281 -4.96 -9.78 -38.62
N ARG A 282 -5.07 -10.66 -37.61
CA ARG A 282 -4.48 -12.01 -37.36
C ARG A 282 -3.09 -12.46 -37.85
N ASN A 283 -2.26 -11.66 -38.53
CA ASN A 283 -0.96 -12.12 -39.05
C ASN A 283 0.24 -11.16 -38.83
N GLY A 284 0.12 -10.18 -37.92
CA GLY A 284 1.25 -9.35 -37.46
C GLY A 284 1.87 -9.88 -36.16
N SER A 285 3.15 -9.58 -35.92
CA SER A 285 3.97 -10.12 -34.81
C SER A 285 3.65 -9.59 -33.41
N GLU A 286 2.59 -8.80 -33.23
CA GLU A 286 2.20 -8.20 -31.95
C GLU A 286 0.74 -8.50 -31.62
N PRO A 287 0.46 -9.57 -30.84
CA PRO A 287 -0.88 -9.84 -30.33
C PRO A 287 -1.26 -8.77 -29.28
N GLY A 288 -2.46 -8.18 -29.38
CA GLY A 288 -3.03 -7.29 -28.35
C GLY A 288 -3.39 -5.87 -28.77
N LEU A 289 -3.34 -5.53 -30.06
CA LEU A 289 -3.64 -4.18 -30.58
C LEU A 289 -4.91 -4.13 -31.44
N TYR A 290 -5.81 -3.20 -31.12
CA TYR A 290 -7.11 -2.94 -31.78
C TYR A 290 -7.04 -1.63 -32.57
N GLN A 291 -7.71 -1.57 -33.72
CA GLN A 291 -7.81 -0.37 -34.55
C GLN A 291 -9.27 0.11 -34.63
N PRO A 292 -9.54 1.43 -34.63
CA PRO A 292 -10.87 1.93 -34.93
C PRO A 292 -11.27 1.63 -36.38
N ASP A 293 -12.55 1.82 -36.71
CA ASP A 293 -13.01 1.79 -38.10
C ASP A 293 -12.13 2.72 -38.97
N PRO A 294 -11.52 2.22 -40.07
CA PRO A 294 -10.63 2.98 -40.95
C PRO A 294 -11.22 4.28 -41.50
N GLU A 295 -12.55 4.43 -41.52
CA GLU A 295 -13.23 5.64 -42.01
C GLU A 295 -13.42 6.72 -40.92
N THR A 296 -13.03 6.45 -39.68
CA THR A 296 -13.22 7.41 -38.57
C THR A 296 -12.04 8.39 -38.46
N GLN A 297 -12.35 9.67 -38.18
CA GLN A 297 -11.35 10.70 -37.89
C GLN A 297 -11.34 11.05 -36.39
N ILE A 298 -10.16 11.18 -35.80
CA ILE A 298 -9.98 11.46 -34.36
C ILE A 298 -9.27 12.81 -34.19
N PRO A 299 -9.63 13.67 -33.22
CA PRO A 299 -8.91 14.92 -32.95
C PRO A 299 -7.43 14.68 -32.62
N ALA A 300 -6.54 15.43 -33.25
CA ALA A 300 -5.09 15.35 -33.12
C ALA A 300 -4.59 15.74 -31.72
N ASP A 301 -5.30 16.63 -31.03
CA ASP A 301 -5.00 17.02 -29.65
C ASP A 301 -5.30 15.92 -28.63
N TRP A 302 -6.08 14.91 -29.02
CA TRP A 302 -6.28 13.71 -28.21
C TRP A 302 -5.12 12.73 -28.37
N VAL A 303 -4.18 12.98 -29.28
CA VAL A 303 -3.15 12.03 -29.68
C VAL A 303 -1.76 12.62 -29.42
N LYS A 304 -0.90 11.92 -28.69
CA LYS A 304 0.50 12.32 -28.48
C LYS A 304 1.45 11.39 -29.24
N PRO A 305 2.50 11.92 -29.90
CA PRO A 305 3.55 11.08 -30.46
C PRO A 305 4.34 10.39 -29.34
N ILE A 306 4.42 9.06 -29.37
CA ILE A 306 5.39 8.32 -28.56
C ILE A 306 6.73 8.31 -29.28
N PRO A 307 7.84 8.76 -28.66
CA PRO A 307 9.17 8.50 -29.18
C PRO A 307 9.47 7.00 -29.03
N ILE A 308 9.56 6.27 -30.14
CA ILE A 308 10.11 4.92 -30.11
C ILE A 308 11.61 5.09 -29.82
N THR A 309 12.05 4.70 -28.63
CA THR A 309 13.49 4.54 -28.39
C THR A 309 13.87 3.22 -29.07
N PRO A 310 14.81 3.21 -30.04
CA PRO A 310 15.26 1.96 -30.62
C PRO A 310 15.87 1.13 -29.49
N LEU A 311 15.30 -0.04 -29.24
CA LEU A 311 15.97 -1.04 -28.43
C LEU A 311 17.15 -1.56 -29.26
N ASP A 312 18.33 -1.28 -28.71
CA ASP A 312 19.58 -2.04 -28.83
C ASP A 312 20.76 -1.40 -29.59
N GLY A 313 21.91 -1.47 -28.91
CA GLY A 313 23.21 -1.23 -29.46
C GLY A 313 23.73 -2.52 -30.10
N ALA A 314 23.39 -2.77 -31.35
CA ALA A 314 24.22 -3.56 -32.26
C ALA A 314 23.76 -3.29 -33.68
N GLY A 315 24.65 -2.75 -34.52
CA GLY A 315 24.33 -2.39 -35.89
C GLY A 315 23.72 -3.53 -36.69
N GLN A 316 22.44 -3.41 -37.02
CA GLN A 316 21.85 -3.97 -38.23
C GLN A 316 21.04 -2.89 -38.95
N THR A 317 21.58 -2.44 -40.08
CA THR A 317 20.86 -1.63 -41.06
C THR A 317 19.92 -2.55 -41.86
N GLY A 318 18.62 -2.45 -41.59
CA GLY A 318 17.55 -2.97 -42.44
C GLY A 318 16.36 -2.01 -42.40
N PRO A 319 15.65 -1.76 -43.52
CA PRO A 319 14.51 -0.86 -43.55
C PRO A 319 13.27 -1.58 -42.98
N GLY A 320 13.21 -1.70 -41.66
CA GLY A 320 11.99 -2.03 -40.93
C GLY A 320 11.26 -0.74 -40.57
N LEU A 321 10.18 -0.45 -41.29
CA LEU A 321 9.25 0.63 -40.98
C LEU A 321 8.62 0.38 -39.60
N TYR A 322 9.10 1.05 -38.56
CA TYR A 322 8.31 1.25 -37.35
C TYR A 322 7.58 2.58 -37.50
N GLN A 323 6.27 2.53 -37.79
CA GLN A 323 5.40 3.69 -37.67
C GLN A 323 5.38 4.12 -36.18
N PRO A 324 5.51 5.41 -35.86
CA PRO A 324 5.39 5.88 -34.49
C PRO A 324 4.01 5.50 -33.95
N ALA A 325 3.97 4.72 -32.86
CA ALA A 325 2.72 4.48 -32.16
C ALA A 325 2.22 5.83 -31.59
N LEU A 326 1.03 6.22 -32.01
CA LEU A 326 0.34 7.41 -31.55
C LEU A 326 -0.62 6.99 -30.42
N GLU A 327 -0.41 7.51 -29.21
CA GLU A 327 -1.21 7.16 -28.01
C GLU A 327 -2.24 8.26 -27.72
N VAL A 328 -3.47 7.84 -27.41
CA VAL A 328 -4.55 8.78 -27.06
C VAL A 328 -4.40 9.22 -25.60
N ILE A 329 -4.21 10.51 -25.33
CA ILE A 329 -4.21 11.07 -23.97
C ILE A 329 -5.60 11.63 -23.65
N LEU A 330 -6.38 10.88 -22.89
CA LEU A 330 -7.68 11.35 -22.39
C LEU A 330 -7.47 12.32 -21.19
N PRO A 331 -8.22 13.43 -21.11
CA PRO A 331 -8.23 14.31 -19.93
C PRO A 331 -8.53 13.51 -18.65
N ARG A 332 -7.90 13.85 -17.53
CA ARG A 332 -8.05 13.13 -16.24
C ARG A 332 -9.50 13.05 -15.73
N SER A 333 -10.36 13.95 -16.18
CA SER A 333 -11.80 13.97 -15.92
C SER A 333 -12.62 12.97 -16.76
N TRP A 334 -11.99 12.29 -17.72
CA TRP A 334 -12.63 11.38 -18.70
C TRP A 334 -12.24 9.92 -18.49
N VAL A 335 -11.39 9.63 -17.52
CA VAL A 335 -11.07 8.28 -17.06
C VAL A 335 -11.97 8.04 -15.85
N GLY A 336 -12.99 7.19 -16.00
CA GLY A 336 -13.75 6.70 -14.85
C GLY A 336 -12.82 6.00 -13.87
N ASP A 337 -13.11 6.11 -12.57
CA ASP A 337 -12.26 5.51 -11.54
C ASP A 337 -12.05 4.01 -11.81
N TYR A 338 -10.81 3.64 -12.08
CA TYR A 338 -10.42 2.24 -12.26
C TYR A 338 -10.33 1.60 -10.87
N GLU A 339 -11.36 0.86 -10.49
CA GLU A 339 -11.35 0.02 -9.28
C GLU A 339 -10.40 -1.15 -9.51
N MET A 340 -9.34 -1.23 -8.69
CA MET A 340 -8.48 -2.41 -8.65
C MET A 340 -9.09 -3.42 -7.68
N ALA A 341 -9.70 -4.47 -8.24
CA ALA A 341 -10.33 -5.53 -7.44
C ALA A 341 -9.37 -6.06 -6.35
N GLY A 342 -9.89 -6.17 -5.12
CA GLY A 342 -9.12 -6.66 -3.98
C GLY A 342 -8.01 -5.72 -3.50
N THR A 343 -7.98 -4.45 -3.93
CA THR A 343 -6.98 -3.48 -3.50
C THR A 343 -7.61 -2.30 -2.75
N LEU A 344 -7.00 -1.93 -1.62
CA LEU A 344 -7.35 -0.71 -0.89
C LEU A 344 -6.16 0.25 -0.88
N PHE A 345 -6.41 1.54 -1.10
CA PHE A 345 -5.39 2.58 -1.18
C PHE A 345 -5.44 3.47 0.06
N VAL A 346 -4.28 3.60 0.72
CA VAL A 346 -4.07 4.49 1.87
C VAL A 346 -3.05 5.55 1.48
N SER A 347 -3.35 6.83 1.70
CA SER A 347 -2.48 7.94 1.33
C SER A 347 -2.48 9.06 2.36
N GLY A 348 -1.34 9.73 2.55
CA GLY A 348 -1.19 10.88 3.43
C GLY A 348 -2.10 12.07 3.09
N GLY A 349 -2.57 12.14 1.84
CA GLY A 349 -3.56 13.12 1.36
C GLY A 349 -4.96 12.55 1.14
N GLY A 350 -5.22 11.31 1.55
CA GLY A 350 -6.55 10.69 1.47
C GLY A 350 -7.52 11.22 2.54
N GLU A 351 -8.77 10.75 2.48
CA GLU A 351 -9.84 11.06 3.45
C GLU A 351 -10.57 9.79 3.88
N ASN A 352 -10.84 9.62 5.18
CA ASN A 352 -11.47 8.39 5.70
C ASN A 352 -12.95 8.25 5.34
N SER A 353 -13.57 9.28 4.77
CA SER A 353 -14.89 9.21 4.15
C SER A 353 -14.87 8.50 2.79
N ASN A 354 -13.69 8.34 2.18
CA ASN A 354 -13.55 7.63 0.90
C ASN A 354 -13.71 6.12 1.09
N ASP A 355 -13.97 5.41 -0.01
CA ASP A 355 -14.07 3.94 -0.03
C ASP A 355 -12.70 3.25 -0.10
N GLY A 356 -11.64 3.98 -0.46
CA GLY A 356 -10.28 3.45 -0.58
C GLY A 356 -10.07 2.56 -1.81
N ARG A 357 -11.00 2.46 -2.74
CA ARG A 357 -10.97 1.44 -3.82
C ARG A 357 -10.28 1.92 -5.11
N SER A 358 -9.92 3.19 -5.16
CA SER A 358 -9.19 3.80 -6.26
C SER A 358 -8.07 4.70 -5.74
N LEU A 359 -7.09 4.99 -6.61
CA LEU A 359 -6.01 5.94 -6.31
C LEU A 359 -6.51 7.39 -6.19
N THR A 360 -7.69 7.69 -6.71
CA THR A 360 -8.33 9.01 -6.67
C THR A 360 -9.16 9.22 -5.41
N ALA A 361 -9.62 8.13 -4.78
CA ALA A 361 -10.36 8.13 -3.52
C ALA A 361 -9.68 7.26 -2.44
N PRO A 362 -8.39 7.50 -2.10
CA PRO A 362 -7.73 6.73 -1.05
C PRO A 362 -8.23 7.14 0.35
N VAL A 363 -8.23 6.20 1.30
CA VAL A 363 -8.45 6.53 2.71
C VAL A 363 -7.21 7.18 3.33
N ARG A 364 -7.39 7.94 4.41
CA ARG A 364 -6.28 8.65 5.08
C ARG A 364 -5.47 7.72 5.98
N ASP A 365 -6.17 6.89 6.74
CA ASP A 365 -5.63 6.10 7.83
C ASP A 365 -5.70 4.60 7.54
N ILE A 366 -4.67 3.89 7.98
CA ILE A 366 -4.58 2.42 7.83
C ILE A 366 -5.68 1.71 8.62
N ASP A 367 -6.03 2.24 9.79
CA ASP A 367 -7.13 1.78 10.63
C ASP A 367 -8.42 1.67 9.82
N ARG A 368 -8.71 2.70 9.01
CA ARG A 368 -9.91 2.73 8.16
C ARG A 368 -9.87 1.69 7.05
N ALA A 369 -8.72 1.48 6.42
CA ALA A 369 -8.61 0.44 5.39
C ALA A 369 -8.78 -0.97 5.98
N ILE A 370 -8.26 -1.20 7.19
CA ILE A 370 -8.44 -2.48 7.91
C ILE A 370 -9.92 -2.71 8.25
N GLU A 371 -10.65 -1.68 8.69
CA GLU A 371 -12.10 -1.77 8.90
C GLU A 371 -12.85 -2.17 7.63
N ILE A 372 -12.48 -1.59 6.47
CA ILE A 372 -13.09 -1.90 5.18
C ILE A 372 -12.79 -3.35 4.79
N ALA A 373 -11.55 -3.80 4.95
CA ALA A 373 -11.16 -5.19 4.69
C ALA A 373 -11.91 -6.18 5.61
N ALA A 374 -12.04 -5.84 6.89
CA ALA A 374 -12.76 -6.67 7.88
C ALA A 374 -14.26 -6.78 7.58
N ALA A 375 -14.86 -5.80 6.92
CA ALA A 375 -16.26 -5.82 6.52
C ALA A 375 -16.55 -6.76 5.33
N ALA A 376 -15.51 -7.20 4.60
CA ALA A 376 -15.62 -8.12 3.47
C ALA A 376 -14.59 -9.28 3.61
N PRO A 377 -14.75 -10.15 4.63
CA PRO A 377 -13.77 -11.18 5.00
C PRO A 377 -13.59 -12.29 3.96
N GLU A 378 -14.49 -12.40 2.98
CA GLU A 378 -14.40 -13.31 1.86
C GLU A 378 -13.43 -12.87 0.75
N THR A 379 -12.94 -11.63 0.82
CA THR A 379 -12.01 -11.06 -0.16
C THR A 379 -10.59 -11.07 0.38
N ASP A 380 -9.64 -11.61 -0.38
CA ASP A 380 -8.21 -11.50 -0.09
C ASP A 380 -7.74 -10.07 -0.45
N TRP A 381 -7.61 -9.19 0.55
CA TRP A 381 -7.27 -7.79 0.34
C TRP A 381 -5.76 -7.52 0.31
N SER A 382 -5.34 -6.65 -0.61
CA SER A 382 -4.04 -5.98 -0.59
C SER A 382 -4.21 -4.50 -0.26
N ILE A 383 -3.76 -4.08 0.92
CA ILE A 383 -3.78 -2.69 1.37
C ILE A 383 -2.47 -2.03 0.95
N GLN A 384 -2.54 -1.13 -0.02
CA GLN A 384 -1.42 -0.36 -0.54
C GLN A 384 -1.29 0.99 0.17
N MET A 385 -0.26 1.11 0.99
CA MET A 385 0.12 2.35 1.65
C MET A 385 1.10 3.15 0.80
N TRP A 386 0.70 4.38 0.46
CA TRP A 386 1.54 5.34 -0.27
C TRP A 386 2.47 6.11 0.67
N PRO A 387 3.57 6.69 0.16
CA PRO A 387 4.54 7.39 0.99
C PRO A 387 3.89 8.44 1.89
N GLY A 388 4.29 8.47 3.15
CA GLY A 388 3.70 9.38 4.11
C GLY A 388 3.99 9.02 5.56
N LEU A 389 3.58 9.94 6.43
CA LEU A 389 3.58 9.76 7.89
C LEU A 389 2.15 9.48 8.36
N TYR A 390 1.98 8.36 9.05
CA TYR A 390 0.70 7.85 9.52
C TYR A 390 0.75 7.68 11.03
N ALA A 391 -0.17 8.33 11.75
CA ALA A 391 -0.32 8.14 13.19
C ALA A 391 -1.40 7.10 13.43
N THR A 392 -1.16 6.16 14.33
CA THR A 392 -2.12 5.10 14.68
C THR A 392 -2.02 4.75 16.17
N PRO A 393 -3.11 4.40 16.85
CA PRO A 393 -3.04 3.82 18.19
C PRO A 393 -2.32 2.47 18.25
N GLY A 394 -2.06 1.80 17.12
CA GLY A 394 -1.54 0.44 17.11
C GLY A 394 -2.58 -0.57 17.61
N ASN A 395 -2.14 -1.80 17.89
CA ASN A 395 -2.97 -2.99 18.09
C ASN A 395 -3.98 -3.15 16.95
N LEU A 396 -3.53 -2.92 15.72
CA LEU A 396 -4.36 -3.02 14.53
C LEU A 396 -4.62 -4.50 14.23
N ASP A 397 -5.82 -4.97 14.52
CA ASP A 397 -6.25 -6.34 14.26
C ASP A 397 -6.54 -6.52 12.76
N VAL A 398 -5.57 -7.12 12.06
CA VAL A 398 -5.64 -7.37 10.63
C VAL A 398 -6.40 -8.69 10.38
N PRO A 399 -7.40 -8.71 9.48
CA PRO A 399 -8.10 -9.92 9.09
C PRO A 399 -7.16 -10.99 8.49
N ASP A 400 -7.68 -12.21 8.38
CA ASP A 400 -6.95 -13.30 7.74
C ASP A 400 -6.80 -13.01 6.23
N ASN A 401 -5.70 -13.50 5.63
CA ASN A 401 -5.35 -13.35 4.21
C ASN A 401 -5.24 -11.89 3.69
N VAL A 402 -4.94 -10.94 4.57
CA VAL A 402 -4.70 -9.54 4.18
C VAL A 402 -3.21 -9.22 4.10
N GLU A 403 -2.78 -8.61 3.00
CA GLU A 403 -1.45 -8.04 2.82
C GLU A 403 -1.48 -6.52 3.03
N ILE A 404 -0.48 -5.96 3.72
CA ILE A 404 -0.25 -4.51 3.83
C ILE A 404 1.11 -4.16 3.26
N VAL A 405 1.14 -3.31 2.23
CA VAL A 405 2.34 -3.02 1.43
C VAL A 405 2.64 -1.53 1.38
N GLY A 406 3.87 -1.14 1.71
CA GLY A 406 4.42 0.16 1.32
C GLY A 406 4.86 0.18 -0.15
N VAL A 407 4.20 0.98 -0.99
CA VAL A 407 4.33 0.90 -2.47
C VAL A 407 5.71 1.32 -3.00
N GLN A 408 6.39 2.26 -2.33
CA GLN A 408 7.66 2.85 -2.81
C GLN A 408 8.88 2.32 -2.03
N GLY A 409 8.75 1.16 -1.38
CA GLY A 409 9.85 0.51 -0.66
C GLY A 409 10.05 0.99 0.78
N GLN A 410 11.05 0.42 1.45
CA GLN A 410 11.34 0.65 2.87
C GLN A 410 11.50 2.15 3.18
N ARG A 411 10.98 2.60 4.32
CA ARG A 411 11.05 3.99 4.84
C ARG A 411 10.21 5.03 4.11
N SER A 412 9.53 4.67 3.02
CA SER A 412 8.60 5.57 2.35
C SER A 412 7.31 5.77 3.15
N VAL A 413 6.83 4.69 3.77
CA VAL A 413 5.65 4.68 4.66
C VAL A 413 6.12 4.59 6.10
N VAL A 414 5.87 5.62 6.90
CA VAL A 414 6.25 5.68 8.31
C VAL A 414 5.03 5.72 9.20
N LEU A 415 4.90 4.72 10.06
CA LEU A 415 3.90 4.65 11.12
C LEU A 415 4.47 5.26 12.42
N ARG A 416 3.61 5.92 13.21
CA ARG A 416 3.91 6.43 14.56
C ARG A 416 2.78 6.13 15.54
N PRO A 417 3.08 5.83 16.82
CA PRO A 417 2.04 5.69 17.82
C PRO A 417 1.40 7.06 18.06
N THR A 418 0.10 7.08 18.27
CA THR A 418 -0.55 8.22 18.91
C THR A 418 -0.09 8.32 20.37
N PRO A 419 -0.01 9.53 20.97
CA PRO A 419 0.50 9.71 22.33
C PRO A 419 -0.22 8.82 23.35
N GLY A 420 0.54 8.08 24.16
CA GLY A 420 0.00 7.16 25.17
C GLY A 420 -0.16 5.71 24.69
N ASN A 421 0.06 5.44 23.40
CA ASN A 421 -0.04 4.10 22.80
C ASN A 421 1.34 3.52 22.41
N GLU A 422 2.43 4.08 22.91
CA GLU A 422 3.80 3.70 22.54
C GLU A 422 4.12 2.23 22.88
N THR A 423 3.41 1.64 23.85
CA THR A 423 3.62 0.24 24.26
C THR A 423 2.72 -0.75 23.53
N ASN A 424 1.83 -0.32 22.64
CA ASN A 424 1.00 -1.24 21.86
C ASN A 424 1.83 -1.98 20.81
N ASN A 425 1.33 -3.11 20.30
CA ASN A 425 1.86 -3.62 19.03
C ASN A 425 1.46 -2.68 17.90
N VAL A 426 2.10 -2.76 16.73
CA VAL A 426 1.63 -2.00 15.56
C VAL A 426 0.50 -2.79 14.90
N PHE A 427 0.80 -4.01 14.43
CA PHE A 427 -0.15 -4.91 13.79
C PHE A 427 -0.28 -6.24 14.53
N ASN A 428 -1.52 -6.67 14.71
CA ASN A 428 -1.90 -7.98 15.19
C ASN A 428 -2.45 -8.77 13.99
N LEU A 429 -1.70 -9.76 13.51
CA LEU A 429 -1.95 -10.41 12.23
C LEU A 429 -2.71 -11.73 12.38
N GLY A 430 -3.71 -11.91 11.52
CA GLY A 430 -4.42 -13.16 11.32
C GLY A 430 -3.67 -14.19 10.48
N SER A 431 -4.34 -15.30 10.17
CA SER A 431 -3.80 -16.38 9.32
C SER A 431 -3.44 -15.85 7.93
N GLY A 432 -2.21 -16.11 7.46
CA GLY A 432 -1.76 -15.66 6.13
C GLY A 432 -1.55 -14.15 6.00
N GLY A 433 -1.57 -13.40 7.10
CA GLY A 433 -1.31 -11.96 7.10
C GLY A 433 0.12 -11.61 6.68
N MET A 434 0.29 -10.52 5.95
CA MET A 434 1.59 -10.10 5.42
C MET A 434 1.84 -8.61 5.57
N LEU A 435 3.06 -8.25 5.99
CA LEU A 435 3.55 -6.87 6.01
C LEU A 435 4.77 -6.75 5.10
N ARG A 436 4.76 -5.75 4.20
CA ARG A 436 5.87 -5.49 3.28
C ARG A 436 6.23 -4.02 3.22
N ASN A 437 7.53 -3.72 3.19
CA ASN A 437 8.07 -2.37 2.94
C ASN A 437 7.64 -1.28 3.95
N LEU A 438 7.16 -1.67 5.13
CA LEU A 438 6.68 -0.72 6.14
C LEU A 438 7.82 -0.24 7.03
N SER A 439 7.63 0.95 7.60
CA SER A 439 8.52 1.49 8.62
C SER A 439 7.70 2.00 9.79
N ALA A 440 8.13 1.69 11.02
CA ALA A 440 7.46 2.14 12.22
C ALA A 440 8.47 2.77 13.19
N VAL A 441 8.04 3.83 13.89
CA VAL A 441 8.88 4.59 14.81
C VAL A 441 8.15 5.06 16.05
N GLY A 442 8.82 4.97 17.20
CA GLY A 442 8.34 5.53 18.48
C GLY A 442 7.73 4.51 19.45
N TRP A 443 7.49 3.28 19.00
CA TRP A 443 7.07 2.18 19.86
C TRP A 443 8.16 1.72 20.83
N GLN A 444 7.73 1.07 21.91
CA GLN A 444 8.55 0.62 23.02
C GLN A 444 8.00 -0.71 23.55
N VAL A 445 8.88 -1.68 23.77
CA VAL A 445 8.52 -2.93 24.45
C VAL A 445 8.06 -2.62 25.88
N ASP A 446 6.97 -3.25 26.31
CA ASP A 446 6.37 -3.01 27.63
C ASP A 446 7.27 -3.50 28.79
N ASP A 447 7.78 -4.73 28.69
CA ASP A 447 8.67 -5.36 29.66
C ASP A 447 9.77 -6.14 28.92
N LEU A 448 11.04 -5.81 29.20
CA LEU A 448 12.18 -6.50 28.59
C LEU A 448 12.39 -7.92 29.15
N SER A 449 11.83 -8.23 30.32
CA SER A 449 11.88 -9.56 30.94
C SER A 449 10.76 -10.46 30.41
N HIS A 450 9.54 -9.94 30.31
CA HIS A 450 8.37 -10.69 29.86
C HIS A 450 7.60 -9.89 28.80
N PRO A 451 8.15 -9.74 27.58
CA PRO A 451 7.55 -8.90 26.56
C PRO A 451 6.17 -9.43 26.17
N ARG A 452 5.19 -8.52 26.11
CA ARG A 452 3.82 -8.78 25.67
C ARG A 452 3.37 -7.84 24.55
N SER A 453 4.01 -6.68 24.43
CA SER A 453 3.65 -5.70 23.41
C SER A 453 4.82 -4.78 23.03
N GLY A 454 4.63 -3.87 22.06
CA GLY A 454 5.66 -2.96 21.56
C GLY A 454 6.40 -3.45 20.30
N PHE A 455 5.80 -4.40 19.56
CA PHE A 455 6.37 -5.01 18.37
C PHE A 455 5.65 -4.55 17.09
N LEU A 456 6.37 -4.53 15.96
CA LEU A 456 5.75 -4.26 14.65
C LEU A 456 4.66 -5.29 14.33
N ALA A 457 4.92 -6.58 14.56
CA ALA A 457 3.95 -7.64 14.31
C ALA A 457 3.82 -8.60 15.49
N ALA A 458 2.58 -8.96 15.81
CA ALA A 458 2.21 -10.02 16.72
C ALA A 458 1.06 -10.86 16.13
N PHE A 459 0.77 -12.03 16.70
CA PHE A 459 -0.46 -12.74 16.32
C PHE A 459 -1.69 -11.97 16.81
N ARG A 460 -2.76 -11.99 16.01
CA ARG A 460 -4.08 -11.56 16.46
C ARG A 460 -4.63 -12.54 17.50
N GLN A 461 -5.27 -12.00 18.53
CA GLN A 461 -5.83 -12.78 19.62
C GLN A 461 -6.79 -13.85 19.09
N ASP A 462 -6.59 -15.08 19.55
CA ASP A 462 -7.36 -16.28 19.21
C ASP A 462 -7.43 -16.63 17.71
N ALA A 463 -6.55 -16.05 16.88
CA ALA A 463 -6.49 -16.37 15.45
C ALA A 463 -6.03 -17.81 15.21
N LEU A 464 -6.74 -18.52 14.33
CA LEU A 464 -6.37 -19.87 13.89
C LEU A 464 -5.34 -19.78 12.77
N ILE A 465 -4.06 -19.95 13.10
CA ILE A 465 -2.96 -19.79 12.15
C ILE A 465 -2.80 -21.07 11.31
N LEU A 466 -3.36 -21.03 10.10
CA LEU A 466 -3.26 -22.11 9.10
C LEU A 466 -2.22 -21.80 8.02
N ARG A 467 -1.98 -20.51 7.78
CA ARG A 467 -0.99 -19.99 6.83
C ARG A 467 0.01 -19.12 7.57
N THR A 468 1.29 -19.28 7.23
CA THR A 468 2.41 -18.50 7.79
C THR A 468 2.19 -17.01 7.64
N LEU A 469 2.52 -16.24 8.69
CA LEU A 469 2.60 -14.78 8.61
C LEU A 469 3.92 -14.37 7.94
N TYR A 470 3.90 -13.36 7.06
CA TYR A 470 5.09 -12.87 6.36
C TYR A 470 5.43 -11.44 6.74
N ILE A 471 6.63 -11.22 7.29
CA ILE A 471 7.17 -9.89 7.58
C ILE A 471 8.39 -9.65 6.70
N GLU A 472 8.22 -8.87 5.65
CA GLU A 472 9.21 -8.71 4.60
C GLU A 472 9.62 -7.24 4.45
N HIS A 473 10.93 -7.00 4.33
CA HIS A 473 11.44 -5.66 4.08
C HIS A 473 10.89 -4.59 5.04
N CYS A 474 10.62 -4.93 6.30
CA CYS A 474 10.10 -3.98 7.28
C CYS A 474 11.20 -3.38 8.14
N VAL A 475 11.00 -2.14 8.61
CA VAL A 475 11.96 -1.44 9.47
C VAL A 475 11.31 -0.94 10.75
N MET A 476 11.92 -1.23 11.89
CA MET A 476 11.48 -0.71 13.19
C MET A 476 12.60 0.12 13.84
N TYR A 477 12.33 1.37 14.20
CA TYR A 477 13.33 2.27 14.81
C TYR A 477 12.79 3.08 16.00
N ARG A 478 13.70 3.53 16.86
CA ARG A 478 13.39 4.42 17.98
C ARG A 478 13.25 5.88 17.51
N ASP A 479 12.29 6.64 18.06
CA ASP A 479 12.01 8.04 17.65
C ASP A 479 13.07 9.06 18.12
N ARG A 480 13.87 8.74 19.14
CA ARG A 480 14.90 9.65 19.68
C ARG A 480 16.31 9.20 19.32
N PRO A 481 17.18 10.10 18.81
CA PRO A 481 18.59 9.81 18.69
C PRO A 481 19.16 9.52 20.09
N PRO A 482 20.02 8.49 20.25
CA PRO A 482 20.72 8.25 21.50
C PRO A 482 21.46 9.53 21.92
N VAL A 483 21.24 9.95 23.18
CA VAL A 483 21.78 11.18 23.78
C VAL A 483 23.28 11.32 23.46
N LEU A 484 23.72 12.55 23.09
CA LEU A 484 25.12 12.88 22.76
C LEU A 484 26.12 12.42 23.85
N ILE A 485 25.68 12.34 25.11
CA ILE A 485 26.38 11.68 26.21
C ILE A 485 25.57 10.42 26.57
N PRO A 486 26.01 9.23 26.14
CA PRO A 486 25.23 8.02 26.39
C PRO A 486 25.29 7.66 27.89
N PRO A 487 24.20 7.15 28.48
CA PRO A 487 24.18 6.76 29.89
C PRO A 487 25.11 5.57 30.19
N ASN A 488 25.37 5.34 31.48
CA ASN A 488 26.02 4.10 31.91
C ASN A 488 25.13 2.89 31.58
N LEU A 489 25.73 1.86 30.99
CA LEU A 489 25.05 0.62 30.64
C LEU A 489 25.23 -0.40 31.76
N ASN A 490 24.13 -1.05 32.13
CA ASN A 490 24.07 -2.16 33.06
C ASN A 490 23.16 -3.25 32.45
N PRO A 491 23.72 -4.14 31.60
CA PRO A 491 22.94 -5.17 30.92
C PRO A 491 22.18 -6.10 31.88
N GLU A 492 22.74 -6.40 33.05
CA GLU A 492 22.08 -7.26 34.04
C GLU A 492 20.81 -6.64 34.63
N ALA A 493 20.76 -5.30 34.70
CA ALA A 493 19.58 -4.54 35.10
C ALA A 493 18.78 -3.99 33.91
N GLN A 494 19.02 -4.48 32.68
CA GLN A 494 18.30 -4.09 31.46
C GLN A 494 18.47 -2.61 31.05
N ASN A 495 19.60 -2.01 31.41
CA ASN A 495 19.96 -0.62 31.06
C ASN A 495 18.84 0.41 31.30
N PRO A 496 18.34 0.59 32.53
CA PRO A 496 17.14 1.39 32.79
C PRO A 496 17.32 2.86 32.38
N ALA A 497 18.56 3.36 32.40
CA ALA A 497 18.89 4.72 31.97
C ALA A 497 18.75 4.97 30.45
N VAL A 498 18.65 3.92 29.63
CA VAL A 498 18.38 4.02 28.19
C VAL A 498 16.87 4.02 27.92
N GLY A 499 16.06 3.44 28.82
CA GLY A 499 14.64 3.15 28.60
C GLY A 499 14.41 2.06 27.55
N ASN A 500 13.19 1.59 27.38
CA ASN A 500 12.88 0.48 26.46
C ASN A 500 12.88 0.97 24.99
N GLY A 501 13.39 0.12 24.10
CA GLY A 501 13.26 0.26 22.65
C GLY A 501 12.14 -0.63 22.10
N PRO A 502 11.84 -0.55 20.79
CA PRO A 502 10.79 -1.37 20.15
C PRO A 502 11.24 -2.81 19.85
N GLY A 503 10.33 -3.61 19.29
CA GLY A 503 10.69 -4.88 18.65
C GLY A 503 10.08 -5.13 17.28
N LEU A 504 10.59 -6.13 16.56
CA LEU A 504 10.13 -6.47 15.20
C LEU A 504 8.96 -7.45 15.25
N VAL A 505 9.15 -8.61 15.86
CA VAL A 505 8.12 -9.68 15.93
C VAL A 505 8.00 -10.23 17.34
N LEU A 506 6.76 -10.36 17.80
CA LEU A 506 6.37 -11.17 18.95
C LEU A 506 5.48 -12.33 18.48
N ALA A 507 6.08 -13.51 18.33
CA ALA A 507 5.36 -14.74 18.05
C ALA A 507 5.06 -15.45 19.38
N ASP A 508 3.83 -15.36 19.88
CA ASP A 508 3.42 -16.04 21.11
C ASP A 508 2.27 -17.01 20.84
N ALA A 509 2.52 -18.31 21.01
CA ALA A 509 1.49 -19.34 20.85
C ALA A 509 0.33 -19.16 21.83
N ASN A 510 0.54 -18.42 22.92
CA ASN A 510 -0.51 -18.12 23.88
C ASN A 510 -1.54 -17.10 23.38
N THR A 511 -1.18 -16.31 22.39
CA THR A 511 -2.07 -15.33 21.75
C THR A 511 -2.87 -15.97 20.62
N ALA A 512 -2.30 -16.92 19.88
CA ALA A 512 -2.99 -17.64 18.82
C ALA A 512 -3.97 -18.70 19.39
N SER A 513 -4.89 -19.17 18.54
CA SER A 513 -5.74 -20.31 18.86
C SER A 513 -4.89 -21.55 19.16
N PRO A 514 -5.20 -22.33 20.22
CA PRO A 514 -4.46 -23.55 20.56
C PRO A 514 -4.56 -24.64 19.48
N TYR A 515 -5.54 -24.52 18.58
CA TYR A 515 -5.69 -25.41 17.42
C TYR A 515 -4.81 -25.02 16.24
N SER A 516 -4.01 -23.96 16.34
CA SER A 516 -3.03 -23.61 15.31
C SER A 516 -1.96 -24.70 15.27
N PRO A 517 -1.91 -25.55 14.23
CA PRO A 517 -1.03 -26.72 14.22
C PRO A 517 0.45 -26.31 14.28
N PHE A 518 0.79 -25.20 13.62
CA PHE A 518 2.11 -24.57 13.63
C PHE A 518 1.95 -23.05 13.55
N ALA A 519 1.84 -22.38 14.70
CA ALA A 519 1.84 -20.91 14.76
C ALA A 519 3.18 -20.39 14.24
N GLN A 520 3.21 -19.97 12.97
CA GLN A 520 4.44 -19.72 12.23
C GLN A 520 4.55 -18.28 11.75
N VAL A 521 5.75 -17.72 11.89
CA VAL A 521 6.14 -16.43 11.30
C VAL A 521 7.37 -16.60 10.43
N MET A 522 7.35 -16.01 9.24
CA MET A 522 8.47 -15.86 8.34
C MET A 522 8.92 -14.39 8.35
N ILE A 523 10.22 -14.16 8.50
CA ILE A 523 10.83 -12.83 8.47
C ILE A 523 11.88 -12.81 7.37
N GLU A 524 11.81 -11.83 6.48
CA GLU A 524 12.79 -11.66 5.42
C GLU A 524 13.26 -10.20 5.32
N ALA A 525 14.59 -10.01 5.18
CA ALA A 525 15.24 -8.74 4.86
C ALA A 525 14.76 -7.52 5.70
N SER A 526 14.31 -7.80 6.92
CA SER A 526 13.73 -6.81 7.82
C SER A 526 14.77 -6.39 8.86
N THR A 527 14.78 -5.09 9.18
CA THR A 527 15.80 -4.48 10.04
C THR A 527 15.16 -3.81 11.24
N VAL A 528 15.65 -4.11 12.44
CA VAL A 528 15.25 -3.40 13.65
C VAL A 528 16.45 -2.68 14.25
N SER A 529 16.33 -1.36 14.39
CA SER A 529 17.26 -0.51 15.12
C SER A 529 16.60 -0.13 16.45
N ALA A 530 16.78 -0.99 17.44
CA ALA A 530 16.08 -0.89 18.72
C ALA A 530 17.05 -0.71 19.88
N PRO A 531 17.59 0.52 20.09
CA PRO A 531 18.34 0.84 21.30
C PRO A 531 17.57 0.42 22.55
N ASN A 532 18.06 -0.65 23.19
CA ASN A 532 17.50 -1.30 24.38
C ASN A 532 16.09 -1.88 24.19
N GLY A 533 15.75 -2.31 22.98
CA GLY A 533 14.54 -3.09 22.69
C GLY A 533 14.85 -4.58 22.47
N ILE A 534 13.93 -5.31 21.84
CA ILE A 534 14.08 -6.75 21.55
C ILE A 534 13.81 -7.00 20.08
N GLY A 535 14.72 -7.66 19.37
CA GLY A 535 14.54 -7.88 17.92
C GLY A 535 13.35 -8.80 17.61
N VAL A 536 13.49 -10.08 17.95
CA VAL A 536 12.46 -11.11 17.71
C VAL A 536 12.25 -11.93 18.98
N VAL A 537 10.99 -12.18 19.34
CA VAL A 537 10.59 -13.09 20.42
C VAL A 537 9.73 -14.19 19.83
N ALA A 538 10.04 -15.44 20.17
CA ALA A 538 9.14 -16.57 19.99
C ALA A 538 8.90 -17.26 21.33
N ARG A 539 7.64 -17.63 21.60
CA ARG A 539 7.21 -18.23 22.86
C ARG A 539 6.22 -19.36 22.64
N GLY A 540 6.40 -20.46 23.37
CA GLY A 540 5.46 -21.58 23.32
C GLY A 540 5.65 -22.43 22.06
N ASN A 541 4.58 -23.02 21.54
CA ASN A 541 4.60 -23.84 20.33
C ASN A 541 4.67 -23.02 19.03
N THR A 542 5.54 -22.01 18.97
CA THR A 542 5.76 -21.17 17.78
C THR A 542 7.00 -21.58 17.01
N TYR A 543 6.92 -21.43 15.70
CA TYR A 543 8.07 -21.55 14.81
C TYR A 543 8.33 -20.21 14.10
N VAL A 544 9.52 -19.64 14.29
CA VAL A 544 9.94 -18.43 13.57
C VAL A 544 11.10 -18.76 12.66
N ASN A 545 10.94 -18.49 11.37
CA ASN A 545 12.01 -18.59 10.38
C ASN A 545 12.42 -17.19 9.93
N ALA A 546 13.65 -16.77 10.24
CA ALA A 546 14.17 -15.48 9.83
C ALA A 546 15.30 -15.66 8.82
N ILE A 547 15.25 -14.93 7.71
CA ILE A 547 16.23 -14.95 6.63
C ILE A 547 16.70 -13.53 6.37
N ASN A 548 18.02 -13.30 6.37
CA ASN A 548 18.61 -11.99 6.14
C ASN A 548 18.05 -10.88 7.06
N ALA A 549 17.58 -11.24 8.25
CA ALA A 549 17.09 -10.28 9.23
C ALA A 549 18.26 -9.65 9.99
N VAL A 550 18.18 -8.34 10.23
CA VAL A 550 19.22 -7.58 10.93
C VAL A 550 18.63 -6.93 12.17
N THR A 551 19.28 -7.15 13.31
CA THR A 551 18.87 -6.59 14.59
C THR A 551 20.02 -5.76 15.15
N MET A 552 19.76 -4.51 15.53
CA MET A 552 20.77 -3.55 15.96
C MET A 552 20.42 -2.90 17.29
N TRP A 553 21.43 -2.70 18.13
CA TRP A 553 21.34 -1.99 19.43
C TRP A 553 20.41 -2.64 20.46
N ALA A 554 19.98 -3.87 20.23
CA ALA A 554 18.99 -4.54 21.03
C ALA A 554 19.55 -4.97 22.39
N HIS A 555 18.70 -4.96 23.42
CA HIS A 555 19.03 -5.65 24.66
C HIS A 555 19.10 -7.16 24.40
N ILE A 556 18.11 -7.70 23.69
CA ILE A 556 18.11 -9.09 23.19
C ILE A 556 17.77 -9.07 21.70
N HIS A 557 18.64 -9.62 20.85
CA HIS A 557 18.39 -9.63 19.41
C HIS A 557 17.38 -10.71 19.00
N TYR A 558 17.62 -11.96 19.40
CA TYR A 558 16.73 -13.09 19.12
C TYR A 558 16.47 -13.88 20.40
N ARG A 559 15.18 -14.05 20.75
CA ARG A 559 14.73 -14.70 21.98
C ARG A 559 13.78 -15.86 21.68
N ALA A 560 14.07 -17.04 22.22
CA ALA A 560 13.20 -18.21 22.17
C ALA A 560 12.86 -18.67 23.59
N GLU A 561 11.57 -18.78 23.89
CA GLU A 561 11.05 -19.05 25.24
C GLU A 561 10.02 -20.19 25.26
N GLY A 562 9.93 -20.91 26.38
CA GLY A 562 8.84 -21.85 26.62
C GLY A 562 8.63 -22.89 25.51
N GLY A 563 9.70 -23.46 24.94
CA GLY A 563 9.60 -24.50 23.92
C GLY A 563 9.55 -24.01 22.47
N ALA A 564 9.75 -22.72 22.21
CA ALA A 564 9.73 -22.14 20.87
C ALA A 564 10.94 -22.56 20.03
N LEU A 565 10.74 -22.62 18.71
CA LEU A 565 11.80 -22.89 17.74
C LEU A 565 12.07 -21.66 16.87
N LEU A 566 13.30 -21.17 16.91
CA LEU A 566 13.82 -20.12 16.02
C LEU A 566 14.81 -20.72 15.02
N ALA A 567 14.58 -20.53 13.74
CA ALA A 567 15.53 -20.81 12.68
C ALA A 567 16.02 -19.50 12.06
N LEU A 568 17.33 -19.25 12.12
CA LEU A 568 17.95 -18.02 11.64
C LEU A 568 18.92 -18.35 10.51
N THR A 569 18.65 -17.86 9.30
CA THR A 569 19.50 -18.09 8.12
C THR A 569 20.09 -16.78 7.64
N ASN A 570 21.41 -16.70 7.57
CA ASN A 570 22.14 -15.50 7.12
C ASN A 570 21.69 -14.21 7.83
N CYS A 571 21.36 -14.32 9.12
CA CYS A 571 20.93 -13.19 9.94
C CYS A 571 22.14 -12.48 10.58
N GLU A 572 21.92 -11.25 11.03
CA GLU A 572 22.97 -10.45 11.67
C GLU A 572 22.49 -9.78 12.97
N THR A 573 23.40 -9.77 13.94
CA THR A 573 23.28 -8.99 15.18
C THR A 573 24.38 -7.92 15.16
N GLN A 574 24.03 -6.64 15.35
CA GLN A 574 24.98 -5.53 15.35
C GLN A 574 24.83 -4.64 16.58
N MET A 575 25.82 -4.65 17.48
CA MET A 575 25.80 -3.91 18.74
C MET A 575 24.60 -4.29 19.63
N GLY A 576 24.82 -4.48 20.91
CA GLY A 576 23.76 -4.85 21.84
C GLY A 576 24.32 -5.58 23.03
N ASP A 577 23.44 -6.12 23.87
CA ASP A 577 23.85 -6.93 25.01
C ASP A 577 23.88 -8.42 24.65
N TYR A 578 22.73 -9.03 24.34
CA TYR A 578 22.61 -10.47 24.08
C TYR A 578 22.16 -10.77 22.66
N ALA A 579 22.98 -11.48 21.89
CA ALA A 579 22.70 -11.85 20.51
C ALA A 579 21.66 -12.97 20.40
N LEU A 580 21.85 -14.07 21.12
CA LEU A 580 20.96 -15.24 21.06
C LEU A 580 20.57 -15.64 22.49
N TRP A 581 19.27 -15.64 22.79
CA TRP A 581 18.74 -15.97 24.10
C TRP A 581 17.73 -17.11 24.00
N SER A 582 18.07 -18.28 24.53
CA SER A 582 17.16 -19.42 24.60
C SER A 582 16.93 -19.84 26.04
N GLU A 583 15.66 -19.85 26.44
CA GLU A 583 15.26 -20.11 27.82
C GLU A 583 13.99 -20.96 27.92
N GLY A 584 13.96 -21.84 28.90
CA GLY A 584 12.76 -22.62 29.21
C GLY A 584 12.49 -23.79 28.26
N ALA A 585 11.41 -24.49 28.58
CA ALA A 585 10.85 -25.59 27.83
C ALA A 585 9.32 -25.58 28.00
N ARG A 586 8.60 -26.22 27.09
CA ARG A 586 7.18 -26.55 27.28
C ARG A 586 6.97 -28.03 27.57
N PRO A 587 6.01 -28.39 28.42
CA PRO A 587 5.50 -29.75 28.46
C PRO A 587 4.74 -30.08 27.16
N VAL A 588 5.05 -31.22 26.58
CA VAL A 588 4.35 -31.80 25.41
C VAL A 588 3.78 -33.14 25.81
N PRO A 589 2.48 -33.43 25.52
CA PRO A 589 1.89 -34.72 25.82
C PRO A 589 2.73 -35.88 25.28
N LEU A 590 2.93 -36.89 26.11
CA LEU A 590 3.46 -38.19 25.71
C LEU A 590 2.29 -39.05 25.26
N ILE A 591 2.21 -39.27 23.96
CA ILE A 591 1.08 -39.94 23.33
C ILE A 591 1.46 -41.41 23.11
N GLY A 592 0.54 -42.31 23.46
CA GLY A 592 0.68 -43.74 23.24
C GLY A 592 0.55 -44.12 21.77
N THR A 593 0.56 -45.42 21.50
CA THR A 593 0.22 -45.96 20.19
C THR A 593 -1.19 -46.53 20.23
N ALA A 594 -1.94 -46.42 19.14
CA ALA A 594 -3.22 -47.07 19.00
C ALA A 594 -3.11 -48.57 19.38
N GLY A 595 -4.07 -49.06 20.16
CA GLY A 595 -4.15 -50.44 20.64
C GLY A 595 -4.49 -51.46 19.54
N VAL A 596 -4.83 -50.99 18.33
CA VAL A 596 -5.02 -51.83 17.14
C VAL A 596 -4.19 -51.31 15.96
N PRO A 597 -3.74 -52.17 15.04
CA PRO A 597 -3.05 -51.71 13.82
C PRO A 597 -3.97 -50.84 12.97
N LEU A 598 -3.47 -49.68 12.55
CA LEU A 598 -4.17 -48.76 11.66
C LEU A 598 -3.87 -49.12 10.21
N LEU A 599 -4.91 -49.17 9.38
CA LEU A 599 -4.80 -49.45 7.95
C LEU A 599 -5.39 -48.26 7.16
N ALA A 600 -4.88 -48.03 5.95
CA ALA A 600 -5.44 -47.01 5.06
C ALA A 600 -6.86 -47.42 4.61
N ARG A 601 -7.86 -46.61 4.97
CA ARG A 601 -9.30 -46.84 4.75
C ARG A 601 -10.00 -45.58 4.21
N PRO A 602 -9.71 -45.15 2.97
CA PRO A 602 -10.29 -43.92 2.40
C PRO A 602 -11.83 -43.93 2.36
N ALA A 603 -12.46 -45.08 2.11
CA ALA A 603 -13.92 -45.20 2.13
C ALA A 603 -14.51 -44.99 3.54
N ALA A 604 -13.88 -45.52 4.58
CA ALA A 604 -14.33 -45.33 5.96
C ALA A 604 -14.10 -43.88 6.43
N ALA A 605 -12.99 -43.27 6.02
CA ALA A 605 -12.72 -41.85 6.25
C ALA A 605 -13.82 -40.96 5.64
N GLN A 606 -14.25 -41.26 4.41
CA GLN A 606 -15.35 -40.56 3.75
C GLN A 606 -16.68 -40.72 4.50
N THR A 607 -17.01 -41.93 4.94
CA THR A 607 -18.19 -42.17 5.79
C THR A 607 -18.15 -41.35 7.08
N LEU A 608 -16.98 -41.21 7.71
CA LEU A 608 -16.82 -40.40 8.92
C LEU A 608 -17.09 -38.90 8.65
N ARG A 609 -16.55 -38.36 7.54
CA ARG A 609 -16.77 -36.97 7.13
C ARG A 609 -18.25 -36.69 6.82
N GLU A 610 -18.92 -37.61 6.14
CA GLU A 610 -20.35 -37.50 5.84
C GLU A 610 -21.21 -37.55 7.11
N ALA A 611 -20.76 -38.26 8.14
CA ALA A 611 -21.44 -38.36 9.42
C ALA A 611 -21.11 -37.22 10.41
N LYS A 612 -20.31 -36.21 10.02
CA LYS A 612 -19.78 -35.17 10.92
C LYS A 612 -20.83 -34.48 11.77
N ALA A 613 -21.90 -33.97 11.16
CA ALA A 613 -22.98 -33.31 11.91
C ALA A 613 -23.67 -34.25 12.92
N ALA A 614 -23.91 -35.51 12.54
CA ALA A 614 -24.50 -36.50 13.45
C ALA A 614 -23.56 -36.86 14.61
N LEU A 615 -22.24 -36.83 14.38
CA LEU A 615 -21.23 -37.06 15.41
C LEU A 615 -21.10 -35.88 16.38
N GLU A 616 -21.23 -34.64 15.88
CA GLU A 616 -21.34 -33.44 16.72
C GLU A 616 -22.58 -33.50 17.61
N ASP A 617 -23.73 -33.91 17.06
CA ASP A 617 -24.97 -34.11 17.84
C ASP A 617 -24.85 -35.23 18.88
N ALA A 618 -24.26 -36.37 18.50
CA ALA A 618 -24.08 -37.49 19.41
C ALA A 618 -23.14 -37.16 20.57
N MET A 619 -22.07 -36.40 20.30
CA MET A 619 -21.18 -35.86 21.32
C MET A 619 -21.95 -34.94 22.28
N TRP A 620 -22.68 -33.96 21.74
CA TRP A 620 -23.39 -32.98 22.56
C TRP A 620 -24.48 -33.62 23.43
N ALA A 621 -25.23 -34.58 22.86
CA ALA A 621 -26.21 -35.35 23.62
C ALA A 621 -25.57 -36.06 24.82
N ALA A 622 -24.38 -36.66 24.65
CA ALA A 622 -23.68 -37.30 25.75
C ALA A 622 -23.18 -36.32 26.82
N VAL A 623 -22.80 -35.10 26.45
CA VAL A 623 -22.47 -34.02 27.40
C VAL A 623 -23.70 -33.64 28.24
N LEU A 624 -24.87 -33.49 27.59
CA LEU A 624 -26.13 -33.19 28.27
C LEU A 624 -26.55 -34.33 29.22
N ASP A 625 -26.50 -35.58 28.75
CA ASP A 625 -26.85 -36.76 29.54
C ASP A 625 -25.96 -36.93 30.77
N ALA A 626 -24.69 -36.51 30.66
CA ALA A 626 -23.75 -36.50 31.78
C ALA A 626 -23.94 -35.32 32.75
N GLY A 627 -24.90 -34.42 32.50
CA GLY A 627 -25.24 -33.30 33.37
C GLY A 627 -24.34 -32.07 33.22
N TRP A 628 -23.70 -31.89 32.06
CA TRP A 628 -22.76 -30.79 31.80
C TRP A 628 -23.29 -29.70 30.88
N GLY A 629 -24.62 -29.50 30.81
CA GLY A 629 -25.24 -28.54 29.88
C GLY A 629 -24.88 -27.05 30.07
N GLN A 630 -24.09 -26.71 31.08
CA GLN A 630 -23.55 -25.37 31.31
C GLN A 630 -22.27 -25.06 30.50
N VAL A 631 -21.64 -26.04 29.86
CA VAL A 631 -20.46 -25.80 29.00
C VAL A 631 -20.88 -25.19 27.67
N ASP A 632 -19.95 -24.51 26.98
CA ASP A 632 -20.23 -23.82 25.72
C ASP A 632 -20.52 -24.82 24.59
N GLU A 633 -21.76 -24.85 24.11
CA GLU A 633 -22.20 -25.76 23.04
C GLU A 633 -21.47 -25.49 21.71
N VAL A 634 -21.28 -24.22 21.35
CA VAL A 634 -20.74 -23.83 20.05
C VAL A 634 -19.27 -24.26 19.96
N LEU A 635 -18.49 -23.98 21.00
CA LEU A 635 -17.09 -24.39 21.07
C LEU A 635 -16.97 -25.92 21.15
N SER A 636 -17.82 -26.59 21.92
CA SER A 636 -17.82 -28.05 22.03
C SER A 636 -18.08 -28.73 20.68
N ARG A 637 -19.09 -28.26 19.94
CA ARG A 637 -19.43 -28.78 18.61
C ARG A 637 -18.34 -28.48 17.58
N ARG A 638 -17.73 -27.30 17.63
CA ARG A 638 -16.56 -26.97 16.79
C ARG A 638 -15.43 -27.96 17.00
N ASP A 639 -15.07 -28.24 18.25
CA ASP A 639 -13.96 -29.14 18.59
C ASP A 639 -14.28 -30.59 18.19
N ALA A 640 -15.55 -30.99 18.27
CA ALA A 640 -16.03 -32.27 17.75
C ALA A 640 -15.83 -32.37 16.24
N GLY A 641 -16.13 -31.29 15.52
CA GLY A 641 -15.87 -31.21 14.09
C GLY A 641 -14.39 -31.39 13.75
N PHE A 642 -13.48 -30.75 14.49
CA PHE A 642 -12.04 -30.90 14.29
C PHE A 642 -11.54 -32.32 14.61
N LEU A 643 -12.10 -32.96 15.64
CA LEU A 643 -11.77 -34.35 15.96
C LEU A 643 -12.20 -35.29 14.82
N VAL A 644 -13.40 -35.11 14.29
CA VAL A 644 -13.88 -35.91 13.15
C VAL A 644 -12.95 -35.79 11.95
N ASP A 645 -12.48 -34.58 11.63
CA ASP A 645 -11.54 -34.37 10.52
C ASP A 645 -10.20 -35.08 10.78
N ALA A 646 -9.64 -34.95 12.01
CA ALA A 646 -8.40 -35.61 12.40
C ALA A 646 -8.50 -37.15 12.29
N LEU A 647 -9.58 -37.73 12.81
CA LEU A 647 -9.84 -39.18 12.72
C LEU A 647 -9.99 -39.65 11.27
N ALA A 648 -10.62 -38.85 10.41
CA ALA A 648 -10.76 -39.16 8.99
C ALA A 648 -9.41 -39.16 8.27
N TYR A 649 -8.53 -38.18 8.54
CA TYR A 649 -7.18 -38.15 7.95
C TYR A 649 -6.33 -39.36 8.38
N ASP A 650 -6.40 -39.72 9.66
CA ASP A 650 -5.67 -40.86 10.21
C ASP A 650 -6.16 -42.19 9.62
N LEU A 651 -7.47 -42.37 9.47
CA LEU A 651 -8.04 -43.52 8.75
C LEU A 651 -7.62 -43.53 7.28
N GLU A 652 -7.64 -42.39 6.60
CA GLU A 652 -7.29 -42.31 5.17
C GLU A 652 -5.83 -42.72 4.93
N ALA A 653 -4.92 -42.29 5.82
CA ALA A 653 -3.49 -42.57 5.73
C ALA A 653 -3.06 -43.89 6.41
N GLY A 654 -3.89 -44.47 7.28
CA GLY A 654 -3.51 -45.59 8.15
C GLY A 654 -2.45 -45.19 9.18
N ARG A 655 -2.55 -43.98 9.74
CA ARG A 655 -1.61 -43.41 10.72
C ARG A 655 -2.35 -42.80 11.90
N GLN A 656 -1.63 -42.32 12.92
CA GLN A 656 -2.19 -41.64 14.10
C GLN A 656 -1.71 -40.18 14.26
N GLU A 657 -1.06 -39.62 13.23
CA GLU A 657 -0.36 -38.33 13.29
C GLU A 657 -1.34 -37.17 13.54
N SER A 658 -2.55 -37.22 12.96
CA SER A 658 -3.55 -36.15 13.09
C SER A 658 -4.17 -36.15 14.49
N THR A 659 -4.44 -37.34 15.03
CA THR A 659 -4.88 -37.52 16.43
C THR A 659 -3.81 -37.03 17.39
N GLU A 660 -2.53 -37.28 17.11
CA GLU A 660 -1.43 -36.76 17.93
C GLU A 660 -1.39 -35.23 17.97
N ILE A 661 -1.62 -34.58 16.83
CA ILE A 661 -1.70 -33.12 16.72
C ILE A 661 -2.92 -32.59 17.49
N PHE A 662 -4.08 -33.26 17.37
CA PHE A 662 -5.28 -32.91 18.13
C PHE A 662 -5.05 -32.98 19.65
N ILE A 663 -4.40 -34.05 20.13
CA ILE A 663 -4.04 -34.20 21.56
C ILE A 663 -3.10 -33.08 22.02
N GLN A 664 -2.16 -32.66 21.18
CA GLN A 664 -1.32 -31.52 21.51
C GLN A 664 -2.11 -30.21 21.62
N GLY A 665 -3.15 -30.01 20.80
CA GLY A 665 -3.98 -28.80 20.84
C GLY A 665 -4.87 -28.69 22.08
N ILE A 666 -5.34 -29.81 22.64
CA ILE A 666 -6.16 -29.82 23.88
C ILE A 666 -5.33 -29.64 25.16
N HIS A 667 -4.00 -29.65 25.05
CA HIS A 667 -3.09 -29.41 26.17
C HIS A 667 -2.25 -28.14 25.96
N ARG A 668 -2.37 -27.18 26.89
CA ARG A 668 -1.60 -25.94 26.88
C ARG A 668 -0.78 -25.83 28.16
N ASP A 669 0.53 -25.65 28.01
CA ASP A 669 1.49 -25.57 29.11
C ASP A 669 1.35 -26.68 30.17
N GLY A 670 0.98 -27.89 29.73
CA GLY A 670 0.88 -29.07 30.57
C GLY A 670 -0.44 -29.20 31.32
N ALA A 671 -1.38 -28.30 31.05
CA ALA A 671 -2.75 -28.35 31.53
C ALA A 671 -3.70 -28.69 30.38
N PHE A 672 -4.82 -29.33 30.70
CA PHE A 672 -5.94 -29.45 29.77
C PHE A 672 -6.61 -28.07 29.58
N VAL A 673 -6.92 -27.68 28.34
CA VAL A 673 -7.48 -26.35 28.03
C VAL A 673 -8.82 -26.10 28.72
N GLY A 674 -9.64 -27.13 28.89
CA GLY A 674 -10.92 -27.07 29.61
C GLY A 674 -10.81 -27.42 31.10
N ALA A 675 -9.79 -26.91 31.81
CA ALA A 675 -9.56 -27.24 33.21
C ALA A 675 -10.84 -27.12 34.07
N GLY A 676 -11.19 -28.18 34.82
CA GLY A 676 -12.43 -28.29 35.59
C GLY A 676 -13.67 -28.74 34.78
N GLN A 677 -13.52 -28.96 33.48
CA GLN A 677 -14.54 -29.49 32.57
C GLN A 677 -14.14 -30.84 31.96
N GLU A 678 -13.16 -31.53 32.56
CA GLU A 678 -12.66 -32.83 32.09
C GLU A 678 -13.80 -33.87 31.98
N GLY A 679 -14.75 -33.83 32.92
CA GLY A 679 -15.92 -34.70 32.92
C GLY A 679 -16.83 -34.50 31.69
N ALA A 680 -17.04 -33.25 31.27
CA ALA A 680 -17.81 -32.94 30.07
C ALA A 680 -17.08 -33.44 28.81
N PHE A 681 -15.78 -33.18 28.72
CA PHE A 681 -14.94 -33.62 27.60
C PHE A 681 -14.93 -35.15 27.45
N ILE A 682 -14.72 -35.87 28.56
CA ILE A 682 -14.74 -37.34 28.59
C ILE A 682 -16.11 -37.88 28.16
N ALA A 683 -17.20 -37.32 28.69
CA ALA A 683 -18.55 -37.75 28.34
C ALA A 683 -18.85 -37.57 26.85
N GLY A 684 -18.51 -36.40 26.29
CA GLY A 684 -18.70 -36.09 24.88
C GLY A 684 -17.98 -37.08 23.95
N TRP A 685 -16.69 -37.33 24.18
CA TRP A 685 -15.93 -38.24 23.31
C TRP A 685 -16.28 -39.72 23.49
N VAL A 686 -16.68 -40.14 24.70
CA VAL A 686 -17.25 -41.47 24.90
C VAL A 686 -18.57 -41.61 24.11
N GLY A 687 -19.42 -40.58 24.13
CA GLY A 687 -20.65 -40.52 23.32
C GLY A 687 -20.37 -40.66 21.82
N MET A 688 -19.44 -39.86 21.31
CA MET A 688 -19.01 -39.92 19.91
C MET A 688 -18.43 -41.30 19.54
N LYS A 689 -17.56 -41.86 20.39
CA LYS A 689 -16.99 -43.20 20.21
C LYS A 689 -18.08 -44.28 20.12
N ASN A 690 -19.10 -44.20 20.97
CA ASN A 690 -20.23 -45.13 20.96
C ASN A 690 -21.06 -45.01 19.67
N ALA A 691 -21.31 -43.80 19.19
CA ALA A 691 -21.99 -43.57 17.92
C ALA A 691 -21.19 -44.13 16.73
N ILE A 692 -19.87 -43.91 16.71
CA ILE A 692 -18.98 -44.41 15.66
C ILE A 692 -19.02 -45.94 15.60
N THR A 693 -18.77 -46.59 16.72
CA THR A 693 -18.66 -48.06 16.80
C THR A 693 -20.01 -48.77 16.66
N GLY A 694 -21.10 -48.12 17.08
CA GLY A 694 -22.45 -48.70 17.10
C GLY A 694 -23.16 -48.69 15.76
N SER A 695 -23.03 -47.62 14.97
CA SER A 695 -23.84 -47.45 13.75
C SER A 695 -23.11 -46.87 12.55
N ILE A 696 -22.09 -46.02 12.73
CA ILE A 696 -21.48 -45.27 11.62
C ILE A 696 -20.37 -46.08 10.94
N LEU A 697 -19.47 -46.69 11.71
CA LEU A 697 -18.38 -47.53 11.21
C LEU A 697 -18.37 -48.89 11.95
N PRO A 698 -19.29 -49.82 11.62
CA PRO A 698 -19.30 -51.11 12.27
C PRO A 698 -18.04 -51.94 11.92
N GLY A 699 -17.59 -52.76 12.87
CA GLY A 699 -16.49 -53.70 12.67
C GLY A 699 -15.10 -53.09 12.82
N GLN A 700 -14.15 -53.53 11.99
CA GLN A 700 -12.72 -53.16 12.12
C GLN A 700 -12.45 -51.65 11.97
N PRO A 701 -13.02 -50.91 10.99
CA PRO A 701 -12.80 -49.47 10.88
C PRO A 701 -13.24 -48.71 12.14
N GLY A 702 -14.35 -49.11 12.77
CA GLY A 702 -14.79 -48.54 14.04
C GLY A 702 -13.86 -48.84 15.20
N ALA A 703 -13.28 -50.05 15.25
CA ALA A 703 -12.30 -50.41 16.27
C ALA A 703 -11.00 -49.59 16.15
N GLU A 704 -10.55 -49.29 14.93
CA GLU A 704 -9.40 -48.42 14.66
C GLU A 704 -9.65 -46.99 15.16
N VAL A 705 -10.80 -46.39 14.81
CA VAL A 705 -11.19 -45.05 15.29
C VAL A 705 -11.41 -45.02 16.79
N ALA A 706 -12.06 -46.03 17.35
CA ALA A 706 -12.25 -46.17 18.78
C ALA A 706 -10.92 -46.17 19.54
N SER A 707 -9.91 -46.85 19.00
CA SER A 707 -8.58 -46.86 19.58
C SER A 707 -7.87 -45.51 19.50
N LEU A 708 -8.13 -44.69 18.47
CA LEU A 708 -7.60 -43.32 18.40
C LEU A 708 -8.27 -42.42 19.44
N ILE A 709 -9.59 -42.53 19.60
CA ILE A 709 -10.33 -41.80 20.66
C ILE A 709 -9.86 -42.22 22.06
N ASP A 710 -9.51 -43.49 22.26
CA ASP A 710 -8.94 -43.95 23.54
C ASP A 710 -7.62 -43.25 23.90
N LEU A 711 -6.78 -42.89 22.92
CA LEU A 711 -5.57 -42.10 23.18
C LEU A 711 -5.91 -40.68 23.67
N ILE A 712 -6.98 -40.09 23.12
CA ILE A 712 -7.45 -38.76 23.52
C ILE A 712 -8.00 -38.82 24.95
N LEU A 713 -8.82 -39.80 25.26
CA LEU A 713 -9.35 -40.02 26.61
C LEU A 713 -8.23 -40.26 27.63
N ASP A 714 -7.24 -41.10 27.29
CA ASP A 714 -6.09 -41.37 28.16
C ASP A 714 -5.24 -40.12 28.38
N SER A 715 -5.08 -39.26 27.36
CA SER A 715 -4.32 -38.01 27.51
C SER A 715 -4.90 -37.05 28.56
N VAL A 716 -6.23 -37.09 28.77
CA VAL A 716 -6.91 -36.28 29.79
C VAL A 716 -6.98 -37.00 31.13
N GLN A 717 -7.22 -38.32 31.13
CA GLN A 717 -7.37 -39.11 32.36
C GLN A 717 -6.03 -39.43 33.04
N ASN A 718 -4.99 -39.69 32.26
CA ASN A 718 -3.65 -40.07 32.72
C ASN A 718 -2.57 -39.23 32.01
N PRO A 719 -2.60 -37.90 32.13
CA PRO A 719 -1.72 -37.02 31.37
C PRO A 719 -0.25 -37.29 31.70
N ARG A 720 0.56 -37.47 30.65
CA ARG A 720 2.00 -37.64 30.74
C ARG A 720 2.65 -36.62 29.83
N PHE A 721 3.77 -36.05 30.25
CA PHE A 721 4.45 -35.01 29.48
C PHE A 721 5.94 -35.25 29.39
N ARG A 722 6.53 -34.82 28.28
CA ARG A 722 7.98 -34.62 28.12
C ARG A 722 8.26 -33.13 27.96
N GLN A 723 9.43 -32.69 28.41
CA GLN A 723 9.86 -31.31 28.19
C GLN A 723 10.41 -31.17 26.76
N GLN A 724 9.86 -30.23 26.00
CA GLN A 724 10.41 -29.75 24.73
C GLN A 724 11.12 -28.41 24.98
N PRO A 725 12.46 -28.37 24.87
CA PRO A 725 13.21 -27.14 25.13
C PRO A 725 12.96 -26.08 24.06
N SER A 726 13.14 -24.81 24.43
CA SER A 726 13.32 -23.73 23.47
C SER A 726 14.62 -23.96 22.69
N VAL A 727 14.60 -23.72 21.38
CA VAL A 727 15.77 -23.94 20.52
C VAL A 727 15.94 -22.78 19.55
N ILE A 728 17.16 -22.24 19.47
CA ILE A 728 17.60 -21.36 18.39
C ILE A 728 18.60 -22.13 17.52
N ASN A 729 18.28 -22.30 16.23
CA ASN A 729 19.17 -22.83 15.21
C ASN A 729 19.60 -21.70 14.27
N ALA A 730 20.86 -21.29 14.31
CA ALA A 730 21.37 -20.15 13.52
C ALA A 730 22.50 -20.56 12.56
N SER A 731 22.35 -20.30 11.26
CA SER A 731 23.34 -20.72 10.25
C SER A 731 23.27 -19.96 8.92
N PRO A 732 24.35 -19.28 8.49
CA PRO A 732 25.35 -18.63 9.34
C PRO A 732 24.74 -17.38 10.02
N VAL A 733 25.25 -17.00 11.19
CA VAL A 733 24.94 -15.72 11.84
C VAL A 733 26.20 -14.84 11.91
N LYS A 734 26.07 -13.56 11.59
CA LYS A 734 27.13 -12.57 11.82
C LYS A 734 26.89 -11.84 13.15
N MET A 735 27.92 -11.75 13.99
CA MET A 735 27.87 -11.03 15.26
C MET A 735 28.86 -9.86 15.24
N SER A 736 28.34 -8.68 14.96
CA SER A 736 29.10 -7.43 14.94
C SER A 736 29.00 -6.75 16.31
N LEU A 737 30.15 -6.43 16.91
CA LEU A 737 30.29 -5.83 18.23
C LEU A 737 29.46 -6.51 19.34
N PRO A 738 29.58 -7.84 19.54
CA PRO A 738 28.79 -8.58 20.52
C PRO A 738 29.05 -8.04 21.94
N PHE A 739 27.97 -7.88 22.71
CA PHE A 739 27.98 -7.36 24.08
C PHE A 739 28.55 -5.93 24.23
N ALA A 740 28.70 -5.18 23.14
CA ALA A 740 29.25 -3.83 23.22
C ALA A 740 28.26 -2.81 23.83
N GLY A 741 26.96 -3.13 23.81
CA GLY A 741 25.90 -2.37 24.45
C GLY A 741 24.86 -1.77 23.51
N VAL A 742 23.80 -1.23 24.10
CA VAL A 742 22.56 -0.81 23.43
C VAL A 742 22.50 0.66 23.01
N ASN A 743 23.62 1.39 23.07
CA ASN A 743 23.69 2.80 22.71
C ASN A 743 25.06 3.14 22.10
N LEU A 744 25.24 4.39 21.63
CA LEU A 744 26.46 4.85 20.94
C LEU A 744 27.79 4.53 21.64
N ARG A 745 27.83 4.24 22.96
CA ARG A 745 29.05 3.76 23.63
C ARG A 745 29.56 2.43 23.10
N ALA A 746 28.76 1.64 22.39
CA ALA A 746 29.20 0.37 21.84
C ALA A 746 30.38 0.53 20.87
N PHE A 747 30.43 1.63 20.09
CA PHE A 747 31.53 1.89 19.16
C PHE A 747 32.87 2.20 19.86
N TYR A 748 32.81 2.63 21.12
CA TYR A 748 34.00 2.98 21.91
C TYR A 748 34.38 1.88 22.91
N ARG A 749 33.62 0.78 22.96
CA ARG A 749 33.87 -0.34 23.86
C ARG A 749 34.51 -1.48 23.07
N PRO A 750 35.48 -2.18 23.67
CA PRO A 750 35.96 -3.42 23.08
C PRO A 750 34.81 -4.43 23.06
N PRO A 751 34.53 -5.07 21.91
CA PRO A 751 33.56 -6.14 21.85
C PRO A 751 34.00 -7.33 22.71
N ARG A 752 33.04 -8.12 23.18
CA ARG A 752 33.29 -9.36 23.91
C ARG A 752 33.41 -10.54 22.95
N ASP A 753 33.72 -11.72 23.47
CA ASP A 753 33.61 -12.94 22.68
C ASP A 753 32.13 -13.22 22.37
N ALA A 754 31.80 -13.59 21.14
CA ALA A 754 30.44 -13.88 20.69
C ALA A 754 29.70 -14.85 21.63
N ARG A 755 30.39 -15.84 22.22
CA ARG A 755 29.78 -16.80 23.15
C ARG A 755 29.27 -16.14 24.43
N GLN A 756 29.81 -15.00 24.83
CA GLN A 756 29.36 -14.24 25.99
C GLN A 756 28.05 -13.47 25.72
N ALA A 757 27.69 -13.29 24.44
CA ALA A 757 26.42 -12.73 24.03
C ALA A 757 25.34 -13.81 23.78
N ILE A 758 25.65 -15.08 24.07
CA ILE A 758 24.72 -16.21 23.97
C ILE A 758 24.27 -16.63 25.37
N VAL A 759 22.97 -16.82 25.53
CA VAL A 759 22.36 -17.27 26.78
C VAL A 759 21.55 -18.54 26.55
N GLU A 760 21.87 -19.57 27.33
CA GLU A 760 21.13 -20.83 27.43
C GLU A 760 20.73 -21.03 28.90
N ARG A 761 19.43 -21.03 29.20
CA ARG A 761 18.89 -21.18 30.57
C ARG A 761 17.71 -22.13 30.59
N ASP A 762 17.46 -22.77 31.72
CA ASP A 762 16.24 -23.56 31.97
C ASP A 762 15.86 -24.53 30.83
N LEU A 763 16.83 -25.33 30.38
CA LEU A 763 16.75 -26.28 29.25
C LEU A 763 16.77 -25.67 27.85
N GLY A 764 16.69 -24.34 27.69
CA GLY A 764 16.86 -23.65 26.41
C GLY A 764 18.21 -23.95 25.76
N ARG A 765 18.24 -23.99 24.42
CA ARG A 765 19.40 -24.39 23.62
C ARG A 765 19.66 -23.46 22.45
N VAL A 766 20.93 -23.18 22.20
CA VAL A 766 21.40 -22.43 21.03
C VAL A 766 22.40 -23.29 20.25
N VAL A 767 22.07 -23.55 18.99
CA VAL A 767 22.94 -24.21 18.02
C VAL A 767 23.24 -23.18 16.94
N PHE A 768 24.52 -22.81 16.77
CA PHE A 768 24.88 -21.80 15.78
C PHE A 768 26.16 -22.11 15.01
N SER A 769 26.26 -21.54 13.81
CA SER A 769 27.49 -21.32 13.06
C SER A 769 27.54 -19.86 12.61
N GLY A 770 28.73 -19.28 12.42
CA GLY A 770 28.83 -17.85 12.17
C GLY A 770 30.22 -17.27 12.29
N TYR A 771 30.30 -15.94 12.36
CA TYR A 771 31.57 -15.23 12.57
C TYR A 771 31.37 -13.91 13.31
N GLU A 772 32.44 -13.42 13.94
CA GLU A 772 32.50 -12.15 14.66
C GLU A 772 33.57 -11.21 14.08
N ASP A 773 33.54 -9.94 14.48
CA ASP A 773 34.45 -8.89 13.96
C ASP A 773 35.95 -9.16 14.21
N SER A 774 36.28 -9.99 15.20
CA SER A 774 37.66 -10.39 15.47
C SER A 774 38.23 -11.37 14.41
N GLY A 775 37.39 -11.83 13.49
CA GLY A 775 37.73 -12.83 12.48
C GLY A 775 37.58 -14.27 12.96
N LYS A 776 37.11 -14.52 14.18
CA LYS A 776 36.77 -15.90 14.60
C LYS A 776 35.58 -16.41 13.80
N GLN A 777 35.68 -17.66 13.34
CA GLN A 777 34.60 -18.37 12.66
C GLN A 777 34.18 -19.57 13.50
N PHE A 778 32.88 -19.67 13.77
CA PHE A 778 32.26 -20.69 14.60
C PHE A 778 31.54 -21.71 13.73
N PHE A 779 31.76 -23.00 14.03
CA PHE A 779 31.07 -24.12 13.41
C PHE A 779 30.03 -24.71 14.38
N THR A 780 29.00 -25.31 13.79
CA THR A 780 28.00 -26.08 14.53
C THR A 780 28.68 -27.14 15.40
N GLY A 781 28.30 -27.21 16.67
CA GLY A 781 28.92 -28.11 17.65
C GLY A 781 30.11 -27.51 18.41
N GLY A 782 30.43 -26.23 18.19
CA GLY A 782 31.32 -25.45 19.05
C GLY A 782 32.80 -25.44 18.67
N ALA A 783 33.18 -26.06 17.54
CA ALA A 783 34.52 -25.88 16.97
C ALA A 783 34.66 -24.47 16.37
N LEU A 784 35.88 -23.91 16.34
CA LEU A 784 36.12 -22.59 15.75
C LEU A 784 37.49 -22.46 15.11
N VAL A 785 37.61 -21.58 14.12
CA VAL A 785 38.88 -21.06 13.60
C VAL A 785 39.14 -19.72 14.27
N ASN A 786 40.27 -19.60 14.97
CA ASN A 786 40.66 -18.40 15.69
C ASN A 786 41.73 -17.65 14.92
N ALA A 787 41.36 -16.54 14.28
CA ALA A 787 42.31 -15.72 13.53
C ALA A 787 43.37 -15.06 14.42
N LEU A 788 43.05 -14.80 15.70
CA LEU A 788 43.97 -14.15 16.65
C LEU A 788 45.10 -15.09 17.09
N THR A 789 44.81 -16.40 17.19
CA THR A 789 45.80 -17.43 17.59
C THR A 789 46.35 -18.20 16.40
N GLY A 790 45.71 -18.12 15.23
CA GLY A 790 46.02 -18.91 14.03
C GLY A 790 45.67 -20.40 14.17
N LYS A 791 44.81 -20.78 15.11
CA LYS A 791 44.53 -22.19 15.46
C LYS A 791 43.07 -22.58 15.21
N PHE A 792 42.88 -23.87 14.96
CA PHE A 792 41.59 -24.53 15.07
C PHE A 792 41.40 -24.96 16.54
N GLU A 793 40.31 -24.52 17.16
CA GLU A 793 40.03 -24.68 18.59
C GLU A 793 38.64 -25.31 18.82
N GLY A 794 38.39 -25.82 20.03
CA GLY A 794 37.11 -26.42 20.41
C GLY A 794 37.02 -27.94 20.21
N PRO A 795 35.81 -28.52 20.34
CA PRO A 795 35.59 -29.96 20.24
C PRO A 795 35.98 -30.49 18.86
N PRO A 796 36.48 -31.74 18.74
CA PRO A 796 36.78 -32.33 17.44
C PRO A 796 35.51 -32.39 16.58
N VAL A 797 35.62 -31.99 15.31
CA VAL A 797 34.54 -32.04 14.30
C VAL A 797 33.98 -33.48 14.13
N ASN A 798 34.73 -34.50 14.55
CA ASN A 798 34.27 -35.89 14.57
C ASN A 798 33.10 -36.18 15.53
N ARG A 799 32.68 -35.25 16.40
CA ARG A 799 31.41 -35.38 17.17
C ARG A 799 30.18 -34.94 16.38
N THR A 800 30.34 -34.18 15.31
CA THR A 800 29.24 -33.70 14.46
C THR A 800 28.84 -34.69 13.35
N ILE A 801 29.63 -35.75 13.14
CA ILE A 801 29.32 -36.90 12.27
C ILE A 801 29.38 -38.15 13.16
N ASN A 802 28.23 -38.72 13.54
CA ASN A 802 28.12 -39.82 14.50
C ASN A 802 29.02 -41.04 14.14
N PRO A 803 30.17 -41.27 14.82
CA PRO A 803 31.08 -42.38 14.49
C PRO A 803 30.59 -43.73 15.02
N ILE A 804 29.51 -43.78 15.82
CA ILE A 804 28.97 -45.02 16.39
C ILE A 804 28.36 -45.90 15.27
N ALA A 805 27.72 -45.28 14.27
CA ALA A 805 27.26 -46.00 13.08
C ALA A 805 28.43 -46.62 12.30
N ARG A 806 29.58 -45.94 12.25
CA ARG A 806 30.79 -46.45 11.58
C ARG A 806 31.49 -47.53 12.40
N ARG A 807 31.55 -47.44 13.73
CA ARG A 807 32.08 -48.52 14.58
C ARG A 807 31.18 -49.76 14.56
N ALA A 808 29.85 -49.62 14.53
CA ALA A 808 28.96 -50.76 14.36
C ALA A 808 29.16 -51.46 12.99
N ALA A 809 29.40 -50.68 11.92
CA ALA A 809 29.70 -51.22 10.59
C ALA A 809 31.11 -51.83 10.47
N ILE A 810 32.11 -51.31 11.21
CA ILE A 810 33.48 -51.82 11.21
C ILE A 810 33.64 -53.03 12.14
N ILE A 811 32.88 -53.11 13.24
CA ILE A 811 32.92 -54.26 14.17
C ILE A 811 32.26 -55.52 13.58
N GLN A 812 31.43 -55.41 12.54
CA GLN A 812 30.97 -56.55 11.74
C GLN A 812 31.92 -56.93 10.59
N GLY A 813 33.09 -56.30 10.47
CA GLY A 813 34.02 -56.56 9.38
C GLY A 813 35.49 -56.34 9.73
N GLY A 814 36.07 -57.30 10.47
CA GLY A 814 37.48 -57.68 10.29
C GLY A 814 38.46 -57.34 11.41
N GLN A 815 38.85 -58.41 12.12
CA GLN A 815 40.01 -58.64 13.01
C GLN A 815 39.94 -58.14 14.46
#